data_AF-A0A7V6VQA5-F1
#
_entry.id   AF-A0A7V6VQA5-F1
#
_cell.length_a   1.000
_cell.length_b   1.000
_cell.length_c   1.000
_cell.angle_alpha   90.00
_cell.angle_beta   90.00
_cell.angle_gamma   90.00
#
_symmetry.space_group_name_H-M   'P 1'
#
loop_
_entity.id
_entity.type
_entity.pdbx_description
1 polymer ?
#
loop_
_entity_poly.entity_id
_entity_poly.type
_entity_poly.pdbx_seq_one_letter_code
_entity_poly.pdbx_strand_id
1 'polypeptide(L)'
;MTHRGYISEIIFRNEDNGYTVALFETTDDTHLVVGHLPGVSIGERLVIHGEEVEHPRYGWQFSIESFESDVPDDLEGIMAFLSSGQFPGIGEKMAKRIVDLFGEETLERIDEDPQVLFQVPGIGKKTFSRFLEAYEEVREKRSDILLLGKIGVPSSHINAILREIGPGAGHLVKENPYLLYGRVSQMRFSTIDDMALRAGIEKKDPRRIRAFIVHALVQALGEGHCALPKENLLQRLSEGGIEEEDLVLKELRELLITGALFEEEEMVYLRHTYRAQSMSASHLVRLLREGPEPMMYRKRALHFEAESKLRLGEDQWEALEQIFREPLSILSGGPGTGKTTLVRCLVHVAKQAGLPLLLAAPTGRAAKRMEEATGEEARTIHRLLEFQYAEEGELSFARNEENPLECELLIIDEFSMVDIFLFHSLVEAIPSHTRVVFIGDKDQLPSVGAGNVLADLLACEPIASLHLQRIYRQTRHSLIPYNAKKILEGDADLLQETQGDFFFLRETPQRLSYTLRELLEERLVNYYGLDALRDIQVLTPMRRGSIGSLELNKSLQSFLNPPDDLRAELPHGDRIFRVGDKVMQVKNNYLLEWVDTESDMPGKGVFNGELGELIGVSRRELTILFDGTRLCRYPLDKLMELEHAYAMTIHKSQGSEFPCVVLIMGWAAPMLMNRNVLYTGVTRGKRLVILLGEKRVLHVMVKGEESSLRFSGLQEAFMKQWERSDKMEQRHAE
;
A
#
# COMPACT_ATOMS: atom_id res chain seq x y z
N MET A 1 16.82 31.11 19.65
CA MET A 1 16.23 32.27 20.35
C MET A 1 15.05 31.78 21.19
N THR A 2 14.77 32.44 22.31
CA THR A 2 13.68 32.06 23.23
C THR A 2 12.81 33.28 23.48
N HIS A 3 11.49 33.15 23.32
CA HIS A 3 10.51 34.20 23.61
C HIS A 3 9.44 33.67 24.56
N ARG A 4 8.99 34.51 25.49
CA ARG A 4 7.89 34.23 26.43
C ARG A 4 6.76 35.22 26.15
N GLY A 5 5.54 34.72 26.00
CA GLY A 5 4.40 35.51 25.51
C GLY A 5 3.15 34.66 25.38
N TYR A 6 2.12 35.17 24.72
CA TYR A 6 0.88 34.43 24.44
C TYR A 6 0.48 34.48 22.97
N ILE A 7 -0.30 33.50 22.52
CA ILE A 7 -0.90 33.54 21.19
C ILE A 7 -2.06 34.53 21.19
N SER A 8 -1.92 35.68 20.54
CA SER A 8 -3.00 36.67 20.45
C SER A 8 -3.97 36.36 19.31
N GLU A 9 -3.49 35.78 18.21
CA GLU A 9 -4.32 35.42 17.05
C GLU A 9 -3.75 34.20 16.32
N ILE A 10 -4.62 33.30 15.85
CA ILE A 10 -4.24 32.21 14.94
C ILE A 10 -4.71 32.57 13.52
N ILE A 11 -3.76 32.81 12.62
CA ILE A 11 -4.03 33.18 11.22
C ILE A 11 -4.36 31.93 10.40
N PHE A 12 -3.64 30.84 10.64
CA PHE A 12 -3.86 29.56 9.96
C PHE A 12 -3.46 28.41 10.88
N ARG A 13 -4.25 27.33 10.86
CA ARG A 13 -3.90 26.07 11.51
C ARG A 13 -4.27 24.90 10.61
N ASN A 14 -3.33 23.97 10.50
CA ASN A 14 -3.60 22.63 9.98
C ASN A 14 -3.98 21.72 11.15
N GLU A 15 -5.23 21.28 11.17
CA GLU A 15 -5.79 20.43 12.23
C GLU A 15 -5.15 19.03 12.31
N ASP A 16 -4.57 18.53 11.22
CA ASP A 16 -4.01 17.18 11.17
C ASP A 16 -2.61 17.08 11.76
N ASN A 17 -1.75 18.07 11.50
CA ASN A 17 -0.34 18.05 11.95
C ASN A 17 0.02 19.17 12.95
N GLY A 18 -0.95 20.00 13.34
CA GLY A 18 -0.78 21.08 14.31
C GLY A 18 0.08 22.25 13.80
N TYR A 19 0.42 22.30 12.51
CA TYR A 19 1.16 23.42 11.94
C TYR A 19 0.31 24.68 12.05
N THR A 20 0.84 25.69 12.74
CA THR A 20 0.15 26.91 13.12
C THR A 20 0.97 28.11 12.66
N VAL A 21 0.28 29.07 12.03
CA VAL A 21 0.76 30.43 11.78
C VAL A 21 -0.05 31.34 12.71
N ALA A 22 0.63 32.03 13.61
CA ALA A 22 -0.01 32.80 14.66
C ALA A 22 0.74 34.12 14.94
N LEU A 23 0.03 35.08 15.51
CA LEU A 23 0.62 36.24 16.16
C LEU A 23 0.91 35.88 17.62
N PHE A 24 2.15 36.12 18.04
CA PHE A 24 2.65 35.84 19.37
C PHE A 24 3.07 37.16 20.02
N GLU A 25 2.35 37.57 21.05
CA GLU A 25 2.59 38.81 21.77
C GLU A 25 3.51 38.55 22.97
N THR A 26 4.64 39.26 22.99
CA THR A 26 5.57 39.32 24.13
C THR A 26 5.42 40.67 24.83
N THR A 27 6.11 40.86 25.96
CA THR A 27 6.10 42.15 26.68
C THR A 27 6.60 43.32 25.85
N ASP A 28 7.46 43.06 24.86
CA ASP A 28 8.19 44.09 24.13
C ASP A 28 7.81 44.19 22.65
N ASP A 29 7.29 43.11 22.03
CA ASP A 29 6.98 43.06 20.60
C ASP A 29 5.93 41.98 20.24
N THR A 30 5.36 42.08 19.03
CA THR A 30 4.49 41.07 18.41
C THR A 30 5.23 40.34 17.30
N HIS A 31 5.38 39.02 17.44
CA HIS A 31 6.06 38.17 16.47
C HIS A 31 5.07 37.36 15.63
N LEU A 32 5.26 37.33 14.31
CA LEU A 32 4.61 36.33 13.46
C LEU A 32 5.35 35.00 13.63
N VAL A 33 4.73 34.04 14.30
CA VAL A 33 5.32 32.74 14.57
C VAL A 33 4.77 31.67 13.65
N VAL A 34 5.64 30.76 13.21
CA VAL A 34 5.28 29.61 12.38
C VAL A 34 5.89 28.34 12.97
N GLY A 35 5.11 27.27 13.08
CA GLY A 35 5.62 26.00 13.59
C GLY A 35 4.53 25.06 14.05
N HIS A 36 4.93 23.90 14.55
CA HIS A 36 3.98 22.90 15.04
C HIS A 36 3.60 23.18 16.50
N LEU A 37 2.41 23.74 16.69
CA LEU A 37 1.80 24.12 17.97
C LEU A 37 0.50 23.33 18.21
N PRO A 38 0.56 21.99 18.28
CA PRO A 38 -0.61 21.14 18.48
C PRO A 38 -1.30 21.45 19.82
N GLY A 39 -2.62 21.61 19.80
CA GLY A 39 -3.43 21.78 21.01
C GLY A 39 -3.37 23.17 21.65
N VAL A 40 -2.54 24.08 21.12
CA VAL A 40 -2.40 25.43 21.67
C VAL A 40 -3.60 26.31 21.34
N SER A 41 -4.06 27.13 22.28
CA SER A 41 -5.24 27.98 22.08
C SER A 41 -4.90 29.48 22.05
N ILE A 42 -5.78 30.30 21.45
CA ILE A 42 -5.67 31.76 21.57
C ILE A 42 -5.76 32.13 23.05
N GLY A 43 -4.87 33.02 23.50
CA GLY A 43 -4.71 33.44 24.89
C GLY A 43 -3.79 32.54 25.73
N GLU A 44 -3.26 31.45 25.19
CA GLU A 44 -2.36 30.56 25.92
C GLU A 44 -0.95 31.14 26.00
N ARG A 45 -0.38 31.23 27.21
CA ARG A 45 1.00 31.65 27.44
C ARG A 45 1.97 30.50 27.18
N LEU A 46 3.01 30.78 26.42
CA LEU A 46 4.02 29.81 26.02
C LEU A 46 5.42 30.39 26.19
N VAL A 47 6.37 29.48 26.40
CA VAL A 47 7.79 29.74 26.11
C VAL A 47 8.10 29.06 24.79
N ILE A 48 8.46 29.82 23.76
CA ILE A 48 8.80 29.29 22.43
C ILE A 48 10.30 29.35 22.21
N HIS A 49 10.85 28.31 21.58
CA HIS A 49 12.25 28.20 21.18
C HIS A 49 12.34 28.02 19.67
N GLY A 50 13.21 28.78 19.01
CA GLY A 50 13.34 28.73 17.56
C GLY A 50 14.30 29.75 16.98
N GLU A 51 14.15 30.04 15.69
CA GLU A 51 14.99 30.96 14.93
C GLU A 51 14.18 31.91 14.06
N GLU A 52 14.72 33.11 13.79
CA GLU A 52 14.13 34.03 12.82
C GLU A 52 14.49 33.61 11.40
N VAL A 53 13.48 33.52 10.54
CA VAL A 53 13.61 33.07 9.16
C VAL A 53 12.90 34.06 8.25
N GLU A 54 13.54 34.44 7.14
CA GLU A 54 12.93 35.30 6.14
C GLU A 54 12.18 34.45 5.09
N HIS A 55 10.86 34.54 5.04
CA HIS A 55 10.05 33.85 4.05
C HIS A 55 9.97 34.64 2.73
N PRO A 56 10.23 34.01 1.56
CA PRO A 56 10.31 34.71 0.26
C PRO A 56 9.09 35.54 -0.13
N ARG A 57 7.92 35.23 0.45
CA ARG A 57 6.64 35.88 0.15
C ARG A 57 6.04 36.66 1.33
N TYR A 58 6.43 36.35 2.56
CA TYR A 58 5.73 36.84 3.77
C TYR A 58 6.65 37.62 4.73
N GLY A 59 7.94 37.75 4.41
CA GLY A 59 8.90 38.52 5.21
C GLY A 59 9.39 37.74 6.44
N TRP A 60 9.84 38.48 7.45
CA TRP A 60 10.42 37.93 8.68
C TRP A 60 9.36 37.22 9.52
N GLN A 61 9.66 35.99 9.92
CA GLN A 61 8.83 35.16 10.78
C GLN A 61 9.72 34.38 11.75
N PHE A 62 9.18 34.01 12.90
CA PHE A 62 9.87 33.21 13.90
C PHE A 62 9.46 31.74 13.76
N SER A 63 10.39 30.90 13.32
CA SER A 63 10.18 29.46 13.15
C SER A 63 10.37 28.73 14.47
N ILE A 64 9.30 28.15 15.02
CA ILE A 64 9.30 27.45 16.30
C ILE A 64 9.82 26.02 16.12
N GLU A 65 10.89 25.68 16.85
CA GLU A 65 11.44 24.33 16.95
C GLU A 65 10.80 23.53 18.10
N SER A 66 10.56 24.20 19.23
CA SER A 66 9.89 23.61 20.40
C SER A 66 9.19 24.68 21.23
N PHE A 67 8.23 24.28 22.06
CA PHE A 67 7.52 25.19 22.95
C PHE A 67 7.16 24.48 24.25
N GLU A 68 6.98 25.26 25.30
CA GLU A 68 6.50 24.83 26.61
C GLU A 68 5.27 25.66 26.98
N SER A 69 4.24 25.03 27.53
CA SER A 69 3.08 25.74 28.09
C SER A 69 3.52 26.40 29.38
N ASP A 70 3.39 27.72 29.45
CA ASP A 70 3.69 28.53 30.62
C ASP A 70 2.39 28.69 31.40
N VAL A 71 2.37 28.27 32.67
CA VAL A 71 1.17 28.46 33.51
C VAL A 71 0.92 29.96 33.59
N PRO A 72 -0.28 30.46 33.25
CA PRO A 72 -0.59 31.86 33.44
C PRO A 72 -0.43 32.22 34.91
N ASP A 73 0.61 32.99 35.22
CA ASP A 73 0.95 33.48 36.57
C ASP A 73 0.48 34.93 36.78
N ASP A 74 -0.15 35.52 35.76
CA ASP A 74 -0.69 36.88 35.76
C ASP A 74 -2.20 36.92 35.53
N LEU A 75 -2.82 37.99 36.01
CA LEU A 75 -4.28 38.17 35.98
C LEU A 75 -4.85 38.16 34.55
N GLU A 76 -4.13 38.72 33.58
CA GLU A 76 -4.58 38.79 32.18
C GLU A 76 -4.58 37.40 31.53
N GLY A 77 -3.53 36.60 31.72
CA GLY A 77 -3.44 35.25 31.17
C GLY A 77 -4.47 34.29 31.78
N ILE A 78 -4.72 34.36 33.09
CA ILE A 78 -5.75 33.55 33.76
C ILE A 78 -7.15 33.92 33.22
N MET A 79 -7.40 35.21 33.01
CA MET A 79 -8.69 35.69 32.49
C MET A 79 -8.91 35.25 31.04
N ALA A 80 -7.88 35.33 30.19
CA ALA A 80 -7.93 34.86 28.80
C ALA A 80 -8.17 33.34 28.72
N PHE A 81 -7.48 32.57 29.55
CA PHE A 81 -7.65 31.11 29.64
C PHE A 81 -9.10 30.73 30.00
N LEU A 82 -9.64 31.29 31.08
CA LEU A 82 -11.00 30.99 31.54
C LEU A 82 -12.09 31.45 30.57
N SER A 83 -11.80 32.41 29.69
CA SER A 83 -12.75 32.97 28.69
C SER A 83 -12.54 32.49 27.26
N SER A 84 -11.61 31.53 27.04
CA SER A 84 -11.20 30.97 25.74
C SER A 84 -12.30 30.24 24.94
N GLY A 85 -13.55 30.23 25.42
CA GLY A 85 -14.69 29.57 24.79
C GLY A 85 -14.73 28.05 25.01
N GLN A 86 -13.70 27.46 25.61
CA GLN A 86 -13.61 26.02 25.90
C GLN A 86 -14.39 25.62 27.16
N PHE A 87 -14.73 26.58 28.01
CA PHE A 87 -15.38 26.36 29.30
C PHE A 87 -16.87 26.77 29.27
N PRO A 88 -17.81 25.81 29.23
CA PRO A 88 -19.23 26.14 29.08
C PRO A 88 -19.78 26.97 30.25
N GLY A 89 -20.29 28.16 29.93
CA GLY A 89 -20.89 29.06 30.92
C GLY A 89 -19.91 30.02 31.61
N ILE A 90 -18.64 30.01 31.22
CA ILE A 90 -17.64 31.01 31.63
C ILE A 90 -17.25 31.85 30.42
N GLY A 91 -17.92 33.00 30.28
CA GLY A 91 -17.50 34.06 29.35
C GLY A 91 -16.66 35.11 30.06
N GLU A 92 -16.16 36.10 29.32
CA GLU A 92 -15.29 37.19 29.80
C GLU A 92 -15.76 37.83 31.13
N LYS A 93 -17.07 38.12 31.26
CA LYS A 93 -17.65 38.69 32.50
C LYS A 93 -17.60 37.75 33.70
N MET A 94 -17.69 36.44 33.49
CA MET A 94 -17.62 35.43 34.55
C MET A 94 -16.17 35.13 34.89
N ALA A 95 -15.30 34.97 33.88
CA ALA A 95 -13.86 34.83 34.05
C ALA A 95 -13.30 35.99 34.90
N LYS A 96 -13.68 37.23 34.58
CA LYS A 96 -13.31 38.40 35.37
C LYS A 96 -13.75 38.30 36.84
N ARG A 97 -14.97 37.83 37.13
CA ARG A 97 -15.43 37.67 38.52
C ARG A 97 -14.66 36.60 39.29
N ILE A 98 -14.23 35.54 38.61
CA ILE A 98 -13.43 34.47 39.20
C ILE A 98 -12.04 35.02 39.55
N VAL A 99 -11.40 35.70 38.60
CA VAL A 99 -10.08 36.31 38.78
C VAL A 99 -10.11 37.46 39.79
N ASP A 100 -11.15 38.31 39.81
CA ASP A 100 -11.32 39.37 40.80
C ASP A 100 -11.43 38.81 42.24
N LEU A 101 -11.94 37.58 42.40
CA LEU A 101 -12.13 36.94 43.71
C LEU A 101 -10.88 36.16 44.18
N PHE A 102 -10.18 35.48 43.27
CA PHE A 102 -9.08 34.57 43.62
C PHE A 102 -7.69 35.07 43.21
N GLY A 103 -7.61 36.12 42.39
CA GLY A 103 -6.34 36.74 41.98
C GLY A 103 -5.46 35.81 41.15
N GLU A 104 -4.15 35.95 41.29
CA GLU A 104 -3.14 35.13 40.59
C GLU A 104 -3.18 33.64 41.03
N GLU A 105 -3.73 33.35 42.21
CA GLU A 105 -3.91 31.98 42.74
C GLU A 105 -5.15 31.26 42.17
N THR A 106 -5.86 31.86 41.20
CA THR A 106 -7.14 31.33 40.69
C THR A 106 -7.04 29.87 40.24
N LEU A 107 -6.04 29.53 39.42
CA LEU A 107 -5.89 28.17 38.89
C LEU A 107 -5.44 27.18 39.97
N GLU A 108 -4.58 27.61 40.89
CA GLU A 108 -4.12 26.79 42.02
C GLU A 108 -5.29 26.40 42.93
N ARG A 109 -6.15 27.35 43.26
CA ARG A 109 -7.33 27.09 44.11
C ARG A 109 -8.36 26.21 43.43
N ILE A 110 -8.55 26.35 42.12
CA ILE A 110 -9.43 25.45 41.35
C ILE A 110 -8.84 24.03 41.32
N ASP A 111 -7.52 23.89 41.20
CA ASP A 111 -6.83 22.60 41.21
C ASP A 111 -6.84 21.92 42.58
N GLU A 112 -6.78 22.67 43.68
CA GLU A 112 -6.83 22.15 45.05
C GLU A 112 -8.25 21.76 45.49
N ASP A 113 -9.22 22.63 45.25
CA ASP A 113 -10.63 22.40 45.55
C ASP A 113 -11.52 23.12 44.53
N PRO A 114 -12.01 22.44 43.48
CA PRO A 114 -12.88 23.05 42.50
C PRO A 114 -14.15 23.67 43.11
N GLN A 115 -14.61 23.21 44.29
CA GLN A 115 -15.82 23.72 44.93
C GLN A 115 -15.72 25.19 45.34
N VAL A 116 -14.51 25.77 45.39
CA VAL A 116 -14.31 27.21 45.60
C VAL A 116 -15.09 28.05 44.59
N LEU A 117 -15.34 27.55 43.38
CA LEU A 117 -16.11 28.24 42.35
C LEU A 117 -17.57 28.53 42.76
N PHE A 118 -18.14 27.83 43.74
CA PHE A 118 -19.47 28.18 44.29
C PHE A 118 -19.47 29.50 45.06
N GLN A 119 -18.31 30.03 45.45
CA GLN A 119 -18.18 31.34 46.07
C GLN A 119 -18.38 32.48 45.05
N VAL A 120 -18.30 32.19 43.75
CA VAL A 120 -18.43 33.18 42.67
C VAL A 120 -19.91 33.40 42.31
N PRO A 121 -20.45 34.63 42.46
CA PRO A 121 -21.84 34.91 42.15
C PRO A 121 -22.21 34.66 40.68
N GLY A 122 -23.09 33.68 40.46
CA GLY A 122 -23.61 33.29 39.15
C GLY A 122 -23.17 31.90 38.67
N ILE A 123 -22.31 31.20 39.41
CA ILE A 123 -21.98 29.79 39.16
C ILE A 123 -22.95 28.89 39.94
N GLY A 124 -23.92 28.31 39.24
CA GLY A 124 -24.85 27.31 39.78
C GLY A 124 -24.37 25.88 39.53
N LYS A 125 -25.01 24.88 40.18
CA LYS A 125 -24.63 23.45 40.08
C LYS A 125 -24.46 22.93 38.65
N LYS A 126 -25.33 23.34 37.72
CA LYS A 126 -25.30 22.92 36.31
C LYS A 126 -24.14 23.54 35.51
N THR A 127 -23.79 24.79 35.83
CA THR A 127 -22.62 25.46 35.21
C THR A 127 -21.34 24.89 35.78
N PHE A 128 -21.30 24.68 37.10
CA PHE A 128 -20.17 24.06 37.79
C PHE A 128 -19.84 22.67 37.24
N SER A 129 -20.82 21.78 37.09
CA SER A 129 -20.56 20.42 36.60
C SER A 129 -20.00 20.41 35.17
N ARG A 130 -20.54 21.25 34.28
CA ARG A 130 -20.07 21.35 32.88
C ARG A 130 -18.71 22.04 32.77
N PHE A 131 -18.44 23.01 33.65
CA PHE A 131 -17.13 23.63 33.75
C PHE A 131 -16.09 22.61 34.22
N LEU A 132 -16.39 21.88 35.29
CA LEU A 132 -15.47 20.92 35.88
C LEU A 132 -15.06 19.83 34.89
N GLU A 133 -16.04 19.26 34.18
CA GLU A 133 -15.79 18.26 33.13
C GLU A 133 -14.86 18.81 32.02
N ALA A 134 -15.15 20.02 31.50
CA ALA A 134 -14.32 20.65 30.49
C ALA A 134 -12.93 21.08 31.02
N TYR A 135 -12.86 21.50 32.28
CA TYR A 135 -11.61 21.91 32.95
C TYR A 135 -10.69 20.72 33.19
N GLU A 136 -11.23 19.59 33.65
CA GLU A 136 -10.51 18.33 33.81
C GLU A 136 -9.98 17.84 32.46
N GLU A 137 -10.79 17.85 31.40
CA GLU A 137 -10.38 17.44 30.05
C GLU A 137 -9.22 18.31 29.51
N VAL A 138 -9.32 19.64 29.64
CA VAL A 138 -8.26 20.56 29.21
C VAL A 138 -6.99 20.35 30.04
N ARG A 139 -7.12 20.13 31.36
CA ARG A 139 -6.01 19.89 32.28
C ARG A 139 -5.29 18.58 31.97
N GLU A 140 -6.03 17.49 31.76
CA GLU A 140 -5.48 16.19 31.39
C GLU A 140 -4.77 16.27 30.03
N LYS A 141 -5.40 16.87 29.04
CA LYS A 141 -4.79 17.09 27.71
C LYS A 141 -3.50 17.90 27.80
N ARG A 142 -3.46 18.96 28.62
CA ARG A 142 -2.24 19.75 28.85
C ARG A 142 -1.14 18.93 29.52
N SER A 143 -1.49 18.15 30.55
CA SER A 143 -0.56 17.24 31.22
C SER A 143 0.02 16.23 30.24
N ASP A 144 -0.82 15.65 29.37
CA ASP A 144 -0.40 14.71 28.35
C ASP A 144 0.57 15.33 27.35
N ILE A 145 0.27 16.51 26.82
CA ILE A 145 1.16 17.24 25.90
C ILE A 145 2.54 17.47 26.54
N LEU A 146 2.58 17.92 27.81
CA LEU A 146 3.81 18.17 28.54
C LEU A 146 4.63 16.89 28.77
N LEU A 147 3.97 15.79 29.15
CA LEU A 147 4.62 14.49 29.37
C LEU A 147 5.17 13.92 28.05
N LEU A 148 4.40 13.99 26.98
CA LEU A 148 4.79 13.56 25.64
C LEU A 148 5.99 14.39 25.13
N GLY A 149 5.97 15.71 25.32
CA GLY A 149 7.10 16.58 25.00
C GLY A 149 8.38 16.19 25.77
N LYS A 150 8.27 15.93 27.07
CA LYS A 150 9.42 15.54 27.93
C LYS A 150 10.10 14.24 27.50
N ILE A 151 9.35 13.26 27.00
CA ILE A 151 9.93 12.01 26.49
C ILE A 151 10.41 12.11 25.03
N GLY A 152 10.29 13.28 24.41
CA GLY A 152 10.82 13.57 23.08
C GLY A 152 9.88 13.23 21.92
N VAL A 153 8.56 13.19 22.15
CA VAL A 153 7.58 13.04 21.06
C VAL A 153 7.68 14.25 20.12
N PRO A 154 7.82 14.05 18.80
CA PRO A 154 7.75 15.16 17.85
C PRO A 154 6.37 15.81 17.89
N SER A 155 6.32 17.14 17.96
CA SER A 155 5.07 17.92 18.06
C SER A 155 4.05 17.56 16.96
N SER A 156 4.52 17.25 15.75
CA SER A 156 3.68 16.79 14.63
C SER A 156 2.87 15.52 14.90
N HIS A 157 3.22 14.70 15.89
CA HIS A 157 2.54 13.45 16.23
C HIS A 157 1.68 13.53 17.49
N ILE A 158 1.75 14.61 18.27
CA ILE A 158 1.05 14.73 19.56
C ILE A 158 -0.46 14.60 19.39
N ASN A 159 -1.05 15.33 18.43
CA ASN A 159 -2.48 15.24 18.16
C ASN A 159 -2.92 13.83 17.72
N ALA A 160 -2.08 13.13 16.94
CA ALA A 160 -2.35 11.78 16.53
C ALA A 160 -2.34 10.81 17.72
N ILE A 161 -1.38 10.96 18.65
CA ILE A 161 -1.32 10.17 19.89
C ILE A 161 -2.55 10.43 20.77
N LEU A 162 -2.92 11.70 20.97
CA LEU A 162 -4.09 12.05 21.78
C LEU A 162 -5.40 11.53 21.18
N ARG A 163 -5.52 11.54 19.85
CA ARG A 163 -6.68 11.00 19.14
C ARG A 163 -6.77 9.47 19.29
N GLU A 164 -5.62 8.81 19.25
CA GLU A 164 -5.53 7.34 19.25
C GLU A 164 -5.66 6.73 20.66
N ILE A 165 -5.06 7.35 21.68
CA ILE A 165 -5.05 6.82 23.05
C ILE A 165 -6.14 7.46 23.92
N GLY A 166 -6.51 8.71 23.64
CA GLY A 166 -7.45 9.47 24.46
C GLY A 166 -6.80 10.07 25.72
N PRO A 167 -7.62 10.44 26.72
CA PRO A 167 -7.14 11.08 27.95
C PRO A 167 -6.18 10.19 28.75
N GLY A 168 -5.12 10.78 29.31
CA GLY A 168 -4.07 10.07 30.06
C GLY A 168 -2.97 9.48 29.17
N ALA A 169 -2.94 9.83 27.88
CA ALA A 169 -1.98 9.33 26.91
C ALA A 169 -0.53 9.59 27.34
N GLY A 170 -0.23 10.73 27.96
CA GLY A 170 1.12 11.10 28.37
C GLY A 170 1.68 10.14 29.40
N HIS A 171 0.87 9.69 30.36
CA HIS A 171 1.29 8.72 31.36
C HIS A 171 1.49 7.33 30.75
N LEU A 172 0.53 6.85 29.96
CA LEU A 172 0.59 5.53 29.32
C LEU A 172 1.79 5.42 28.36
N VAL A 173 2.01 6.44 27.54
CA VAL A 173 3.14 6.47 26.62
C VAL A 173 4.44 6.62 27.37
N LYS A 174 4.52 7.43 28.43
CA LYS A 174 5.74 7.51 29.26
C LYS A 174 6.08 6.17 29.89
N GLU A 175 5.08 5.41 30.36
CA GLU A 175 5.29 4.08 30.93
C GLU A 175 5.70 3.05 29.86
N ASN A 176 5.13 3.14 28.66
CA ASN A 176 5.48 2.23 27.58
C ASN A 176 5.33 2.91 26.20
N PRO A 177 6.41 3.56 25.70
CA PRO A 177 6.36 4.21 24.39
C PRO A 177 6.07 3.26 23.22
N TYR A 178 6.38 1.96 23.37
CA TYR A 178 6.12 0.95 22.34
C TYR A 178 4.63 0.72 22.06
N LEU A 179 3.72 1.22 22.90
CA LEU A 179 2.27 1.25 22.62
C LEU A 179 1.94 2.04 21.34
N LEU A 180 2.80 2.98 20.95
CA LEU A 180 2.62 3.79 19.74
C LEU A 180 2.90 3.00 18.45
N TYR A 181 3.64 1.89 18.55
CA TYR A 181 4.07 1.15 17.37
C TYR A 181 2.88 0.51 16.66
N GLY A 182 2.65 0.91 15.40
CA GLY A 182 1.54 0.44 14.57
C GLY A 182 0.22 1.18 14.79
N ARG A 183 0.08 2.00 15.84
CA ARG A 183 -1.13 2.79 16.14
C ARG A 183 -1.04 4.22 15.64
N VAL A 184 0.12 4.85 15.77
CA VAL A 184 0.35 6.20 15.27
C VAL A 184 1.08 6.13 13.94
N SER A 185 0.34 6.40 12.87
CA SER A 185 0.88 6.37 11.51
C SER A 185 2.09 7.32 11.36
N GLN A 186 3.05 6.93 10.51
CA GLN A 186 4.27 7.70 10.18
C GLN A 186 5.37 7.79 11.25
N MET A 187 5.15 7.32 12.48
CA MET A 187 6.21 7.25 13.48
C MET A 187 7.13 6.06 13.24
N ARG A 188 8.44 6.31 13.08
CA ARG A 188 9.44 5.25 12.86
C ARG A 188 9.73 4.50 14.17
N PHE A 189 9.94 3.18 14.08
CA PHE A 189 10.30 2.35 15.25
C PHE A 189 11.55 2.87 15.98
N SER A 190 12.56 3.34 15.25
CA SER A 190 13.77 3.95 15.84
C SER A 190 13.45 5.16 16.71
N THR A 191 12.48 5.99 16.29
CA THR A 191 12.04 7.16 17.06
C THR A 191 11.33 6.72 18.35
N ILE A 192 10.55 5.64 18.28
CA ILE A 192 9.89 5.06 19.46
C ILE A 192 10.92 4.46 20.43
N ASP A 193 11.95 3.78 19.92
CA ASP A 193 13.02 3.24 20.77
C ASP A 193 13.83 4.36 21.44
N ASP A 194 14.14 5.45 20.72
CA ASP A 194 14.79 6.63 21.29
C ASP A 194 13.93 7.26 22.42
N MET A 195 12.61 7.32 22.23
CA MET A 195 11.67 7.79 23.26
C MET A 195 11.64 6.86 24.47
N ALA A 196 11.64 5.54 24.27
CA ALA A 196 11.72 4.54 25.34
C ALA A 196 12.97 4.70 26.19
N LEU A 197 14.14 4.86 25.56
CA LEU A 197 15.39 5.08 26.27
C LEU A 197 15.36 6.40 27.07
N ARG A 198 14.79 7.48 26.52
CA ARG A 198 14.59 8.76 27.24
C ARG A 198 13.60 8.65 28.40
N ALA A 199 12.58 7.80 28.27
CA ALA A 199 11.61 7.53 29.31
C ALA A 199 12.17 6.65 30.45
N GLY A 200 13.43 6.16 30.32
CA GLY A 200 14.11 5.35 31.32
C GLY A 200 13.92 3.85 31.15
N ILE A 201 13.45 3.39 29.98
CA ILE A 201 13.40 1.96 29.66
C ILE A 201 14.82 1.47 29.35
N GLU A 202 15.28 0.46 30.08
CA GLU A 202 16.62 -0.10 29.90
C GLU A 202 16.71 -0.96 28.62
N LYS A 203 17.94 -1.16 28.11
CA LYS A 203 18.17 -1.96 26.90
C LYS A 203 17.63 -3.40 26.99
N LYS A 204 17.67 -3.98 28.19
CA LYS A 204 17.23 -5.36 28.50
C LYS A 204 15.81 -5.43 29.05
N ASP A 205 15.09 -4.32 29.04
CA ASP A 205 13.72 -4.28 29.55
C ASP A 205 12.80 -5.20 28.73
N PRO A 206 11.95 -6.03 29.38
CA PRO A 206 10.99 -6.90 28.70
C PRO A 206 10.13 -6.20 27.65
N ARG A 207 9.69 -4.95 27.92
CA ARG A 207 8.86 -4.15 27.00
C ARG A 207 9.60 -3.89 25.69
N ARG A 208 10.88 -3.51 25.80
CA ARG A 208 11.77 -3.28 24.66
C ARG A 208 12.01 -4.56 23.87
N ILE A 209 12.35 -5.65 24.54
CA ILE A 209 12.61 -6.94 23.87
C ILE A 209 11.37 -7.41 23.10
N ARG A 210 10.19 -7.37 23.71
CA ARG A 210 8.92 -7.71 23.04
C ARG A 210 8.66 -6.83 21.82
N ALA A 211 8.89 -5.52 21.94
CA ALA A 211 8.70 -4.59 20.84
C ALA A 211 9.65 -4.87 19.67
N PHE A 212 10.91 -5.22 19.94
CA PHE A 212 11.87 -5.61 18.90
C PHE A 212 11.51 -6.93 18.23
N ILE A 213 11.02 -7.93 18.98
CA ILE A 213 10.52 -9.19 18.39
C ILE A 213 9.38 -8.89 17.39
N VAL A 214 8.39 -8.10 17.81
CA VAL A 214 7.27 -7.70 16.95
C VAL A 214 7.75 -6.86 15.76
N HIS A 215 8.70 -5.95 15.99
CA HIS A 215 9.28 -5.12 14.93
C HIS A 215 9.98 -5.96 13.86
N ALA A 216 10.80 -6.93 14.25
CA ALA A 216 11.50 -7.82 13.34
C ALA A 216 10.52 -8.63 12.47
N LEU A 217 9.42 -9.11 13.06
CA LEU A 217 8.36 -9.80 12.31
C LEU A 217 7.59 -8.87 11.38
N VAL A 218 7.30 -7.63 11.79
CA VAL A 218 6.64 -6.62 10.92
C VAL A 218 7.56 -6.19 9.76
N GLN A 219 8.86 -6.10 10.00
CA GLN A 219 9.84 -5.87 8.92
C GLN A 219 9.86 -7.04 7.94
N ALA A 220 9.91 -8.27 8.45
CA ALA A 220 9.82 -9.47 7.62
C ALA A 220 8.52 -9.51 6.81
N LEU A 221 7.39 -9.09 7.40
CA LEU A 221 6.12 -8.93 6.71
C LEU A 221 6.20 -7.95 5.54
N GLY A 222 6.84 -6.80 5.75
CA GLY A 222 7.10 -5.80 4.71
C GLY A 222 8.05 -6.27 3.61
N GLU A 223 8.90 -7.27 3.89
CA GLU A 223 9.76 -7.96 2.92
C GLU A 223 9.02 -9.08 2.15
N GLY A 224 7.79 -9.39 2.55
CA GLY A 224 6.93 -10.39 1.92
C GLY A 224 6.85 -11.73 2.65
N HIS A 225 7.45 -11.86 3.83
CA HIS A 225 7.38 -13.08 4.64
C HIS A 225 6.09 -13.14 5.48
N CYS A 226 5.45 -14.30 5.63
CA CYS A 226 4.35 -14.47 6.57
C CYS A 226 4.84 -14.79 8.00
N ALA A 227 6.08 -15.26 8.10
CA ALA A 227 6.72 -15.78 9.31
C ALA A 227 8.24 -15.65 9.23
N LEU A 228 8.93 -15.91 10.33
CA LEU A 228 10.38 -16.12 10.32
C LEU A 228 10.70 -17.45 11.02
N PRO A 229 11.68 -18.22 10.53
CA PRO A 229 12.29 -19.25 11.34
C PRO A 229 12.84 -18.61 12.61
N LYS A 230 12.69 -19.29 13.73
CA LYS A 230 13.13 -18.81 15.04
C LYS A 230 14.61 -18.39 15.04
N GLU A 231 15.47 -19.17 14.39
CA GLU A 231 16.90 -18.84 14.24
C GLU A 231 17.12 -17.52 13.50
N ASN A 232 16.40 -17.27 12.40
CA ASN A 232 16.48 -16.01 11.67
C ASN A 232 15.95 -14.83 12.50
N LEU A 233 14.91 -15.04 13.31
CA LEU A 233 14.40 -14.02 14.23
C LEU A 233 15.47 -13.66 15.27
N LEU A 234 16.10 -14.65 15.91
CA LEU A 234 17.19 -14.43 16.87
C LEU A 234 18.37 -13.70 16.24
N GLN A 235 18.75 -14.07 15.02
CA GLN A 235 19.81 -13.40 14.29
C GLN A 235 19.48 -11.91 14.04
N ARG A 236 18.28 -11.60 13.54
CA ARG A 236 17.86 -10.20 13.30
C ARG A 236 17.86 -9.37 14.59
N LEU A 237 17.45 -9.96 15.71
CA LEU A 237 17.44 -9.28 17.02
C LEU A 237 18.85 -9.01 17.53
N SER A 238 19.77 -9.94 17.34
CA SER A 238 21.19 -9.78 17.65
C SER A 238 21.82 -8.65 16.82
N GLU A 239 21.58 -8.62 15.50
CA GLU A 239 22.00 -7.53 14.61
C GLU A 239 21.39 -6.17 15.00
N GLY A 240 20.19 -6.19 15.59
CA GLY A 240 19.48 -5.03 16.16
C GLY A 240 19.95 -4.60 17.56
N GLY A 241 20.95 -5.27 18.14
CA GLY A 241 21.55 -4.92 19.44
C GLY A 241 20.86 -5.54 20.65
N ILE A 242 20.13 -6.64 20.49
CA ILE A 242 19.62 -7.49 21.58
C ILE A 242 20.37 -8.82 21.54
N GLU A 243 21.46 -8.90 22.30
CA GLU A 243 22.39 -10.04 22.28
C GLU A 243 22.01 -11.15 23.29
N GLU A 244 21.18 -10.85 24.28
CA GLU A 244 20.77 -11.80 25.31
C GLU A 244 19.67 -12.77 24.85
N GLU A 245 20.07 -13.82 24.14
CA GLU A 245 19.19 -14.86 23.61
C GLU A 245 18.24 -15.45 24.66
N ASP A 246 18.71 -15.72 25.89
CA ASP A 246 17.86 -16.25 26.98
C ASP A 246 16.70 -15.30 27.34
N LEU A 247 16.94 -13.98 27.33
CA LEU A 247 15.89 -13.00 27.59
C LEU A 247 14.92 -12.93 26.41
N VAL A 248 15.44 -12.97 25.18
CA VAL A 248 14.60 -13.01 23.97
C VAL A 248 13.69 -14.23 23.98
N LEU A 249 14.21 -15.42 24.27
CA LEU A 249 13.43 -16.65 24.33
C LEU A 249 12.38 -16.61 25.44
N LYS A 250 12.70 -16.02 26.60
CA LYS A 250 11.74 -15.81 27.68
C LYS A 250 10.59 -14.91 27.22
N GLU A 251 10.89 -13.74 26.66
CA GLU A 251 9.86 -12.80 26.24
C GLU A 251 9.08 -13.26 25.01
N LEU A 252 9.70 -14.03 24.11
CA LEU A 252 9.02 -14.73 23.02
C LEU A 252 7.96 -15.68 23.57
N ARG A 253 8.30 -16.50 24.58
CA ARG A 253 7.32 -17.40 25.23
C ARG A 253 6.14 -16.64 25.83
N GLU A 254 6.38 -15.49 26.47
CA GLU A 254 5.30 -14.65 26.99
C GLU A 254 4.36 -14.13 25.88
N LEU A 255 4.92 -13.74 24.72
CA LEU A 255 4.14 -13.35 23.55
C LEU A 255 3.34 -14.50 22.95
N LEU A 256 3.86 -15.73 23.02
CA LEU A 256 3.14 -16.93 22.60
C LEU A 256 2.00 -17.28 23.57
N ILE A 257 2.24 -17.20 24.89
CA ILE A 257 1.24 -17.48 25.93
C ILE A 257 0.07 -16.50 25.86
N THR A 258 0.35 -15.21 25.64
CA THR A 258 -0.68 -14.17 25.44
C THR A 258 -1.37 -14.29 24.08
N GLY A 259 -0.88 -15.17 23.20
CA GLY A 259 -1.34 -15.39 21.84
C GLY A 259 -1.05 -14.20 20.91
N ALA A 260 -0.20 -13.26 21.30
CA ALA A 260 0.19 -12.14 20.45
C ALA A 260 0.97 -12.63 19.22
N LEU A 261 1.75 -13.69 19.41
CA LEU A 261 2.46 -14.44 18.39
C LEU A 261 1.99 -15.90 18.39
N PHE A 262 2.29 -16.61 17.30
CA PHE A 262 2.11 -18.05 17.17
C PHE A 262 3.43 -18.69 16.75
N GLU A 263 3.68 -19.92 17.19
CA GLU A 263 4.84 -20.71 16.80
C GLU A 263 4.34 -22.06 16.30
N GLU A 264 4.75 -22.45 15.09
CA GLU A 264 4.43 -23.74 14.47
C GLU A 264 5.61 -24.16 13.60
N GLU A 265 6.09 -25.40 13.74
CA GLU A 265 7.25 -25.94 12.99
C GLU A 265 8.51 -25.03 13.06
N GLU A 266 8.83 -24.51 14.25
CA GLU A 266 9.94 -23.54 14.49
C GLU A 266 9.81 -22.21 13.72
N MET A 267 8.65 -21.94 13.14
CA MET A 267 8.31 -20.67 12.49
C MET A 267 7.50 -19.80 13.44
N VAL A 268 7.88 -18.53 13.59
CA VAL A 268 7.21 -17.54 14.44
C VAL A 268 6.39 -16.59 13.58
N TYR A 269 5.13 -16.42 13.95
CA TYR A 269 4.12 -15.65 13.20
C TYR A 269 3.55 -14.52 14.05
N LEU A 270 3.18 -13.43 13.39
CA LEU A 270 2.23 -12.48 13.95
C LEU A 270 0.84 -13.13 14.00
N ARG A 271 0.02 -12.83 15.01
CA ARG A 271 -1.34 -13.38 15.15
C ARG A 271 -2.17 -13.30 13.86
N HIS A 272 -2.17 -12.14 13.21
CA HIS A 272 -2.99 -11.91 12.02
C HIS A 272 -2.48 -12.69 10.78
N THR A 273 -1.16 -12.86 10.62
CA THR A 273 -0.59 -13.65 9.51
C THR A 273 -0.84 -15.13 9.71
N TYR A 274 -0.70 -15.62 10.95
CA TYR A 274 -1.02 -17.01 11.30
C TYR A 274 -2.49 -17.32 10.99
N ARG A 275 -3.41 -16.49 11.51
CA ARG A 275 -4.85 -16.66 11.30
C ARG A 275 -5.23 -16.64 9.82
N ALA A 276 -4.72 -15.68 9.05
CA ALA A 276 -5.00 -15.61 7.61
C ALA A 276 -4.64 -16.92 6.89
N GLN A 277 -3.49 -17.52 7.20
CA GLN A 277 -3.07 -18.80 6.61
C GLN A 277 -3.92 -19.98 7.07
N SER A 278 -4.12 -20.12 8.40
CA SER A 278 -4.89 -21.24 8.95
C SER A 278 -6.36 -21.22 8.55
N MET A 279 -6.97 -20.04 8.49
CA MET A 279 -8.36 -19.88 8.05
C MET A 279 -8.49 -20.10 6.55
N SER A 280 -7.58 -19.54 5.74
CA SER A 280 -7.56 -19.81 4.29
C SER A 280 -7.46 -21.30 4.00
N ALA A 281 -6.58 -22.02 4.70
CA ALA A 281 -6.48 -23.47 4.63
C ALA A 281 -7.82 -24.16 4.92
N SER A 282 -8.52 -23.76 5.99
CA SER A 282 -9.84 -24.30 6.32
C SER A 282 -10.87 -24.07 5.22
N HIS A 283 -10.94 -22.85 4.66
CA HIS A 283 -11.87 -22.53 3.57
C HIS A 283 -11.54 -23.31 2.28
N LEU A 284 -10.26 -23.54 1.97
CA LEU A 284 -9.87 -24.37 0.82
C LEU A 284 -10.33 -25.82 0.98
N VAL A 285 -10.15 -26.40 2.17
CA VAL A 285 -10.64 -27.76 2.45
C VAL A 285 -12.16 -27.81 2.30
N ARG A 286 -12.89 -26.82 2.82
CA ARG A 286 -14.34 -26.68 2.62
C ARG A 286 -14.70 -26.70 1.12
N LEU A 287 -14.06 -25.86 0.30
CA LEU A 287 -14.33 -25.77 -1.13
C LEU A 287 -14.07 -27.09 -1.87
N LEU A 288 -13.03 -27.82 -1.50
CA LEU A 288 -12.69 -29.10 -2.13
C LEU A 288 -13.65 -30.23 -1.73
N ARG A 289 -14.16 -30.21 -0.49
CA ARG A 289 -15.02 -31.28 0.06
C ARG A 289 -16.49 -31.09 -0.22
N GLU A 290 -16.97 -29.85 -0.14
CA GLU A 290 -18.36 -29.48 -0.33
C GLU A 290 -18.64 -28.88 -1.72
N GLY A 291 -17.62 -28.91 -2.58
CA GLY A 291 -17.60 -28.34 -3.91
C GLY A 291 -18.66 -28.88 -4.87
N PRO A 292 -18.87 -28.20 -6.02
CA PRO A 292 -19.81 -28.66 -7.03
C PRO A 292 -19.34 -29.94 -7.72
N GLU A 293 -20.30 -30.82 -8.01
CA GLU A 293 -20.11 -32.05 -8.79
C GLU A 293 -19.56 -31.78 -10.22
N PRO A 294 -18.89 -32.77 -10.84
CA PRO A 294 -18.39 -32.66 -12.20
C PRO A 294 -19.46 -32.24 -13.22
N MET A 295 -19.09 -31.33 -14.11
CA MET A 295 -19.98 -30.74 -15.09
C MET A 295 -19.65 -31.18 -16.52
N MET A 296 -20.67 -31.47 -17.33
CA MET A 296 -20.48 -31.69 -18.76
C MET A 296 -20.13 -30.40 -19.50
N TYR A 297 -18.92 -30.35 -20.07
CA TYR A 297 -18.40 -29.18 -20.80
C TYR A 297 -18.13 -29.45 -22.29
N ARG A 298 -17.79 -30.68 -22.66
CA ARG A 298 -17.17 -31.01 -23.96
C ARG A 298 -17.95 -30.54 -25.18
N LYS A 299 -19.28 -30.70 -25.18
CA LYS A 299 -20.14 -30.24 -26.30
C LYS A 299 -20.10 -28.71 -26.45
N ARG A 300 -20.07 -27.98 -25.35
CA ARG A 300 -19.99 -26.50 -25.33
C ARG A 300 -18.61 -26.01 -25.73
N ALA A 301 -17.54 -26.69 -25.30
CA ALA A 301 -16.18 -26.38 -25.74
C ALA A 301 -15.96 -26.62 -27.25
N LEU A 302 -16.53 -27.69 -27.81
CA LEU A 302 -16.51 -27.91 -29.27
C LEU A 302 -17.30 -26.84 -30.04
N HIS A 303 -18.37 -26.33 -29.45
CA HIS A 303 -19.12 -25.21 -30.02
C HIS A 303 -18.29 -23.92 -30.04
N PHE A 304 -17.54 -23.64 -28.97
CA PHE A 304 -16.59 -22.54 -28.93
C PHE A 304 -15.52 -22.65 -30.04
N GLU A 305 -14.93 -23.83 -30.28
CA GLU A 305 -13.97 -24.02 -31.37
C GLU A 305 -14.59 -23.70 -32.74
N ALA A 306 -15.83 -24.14 -32.96
CA ALA A 306 -16.55 -23.91 -34.21
C ALA A 306 -16.87 -22.42 -34.44
N GLU A 307 -17.33 -21.69 -33.41
CA GLU A 307 -17.69 -20.27 -33.51
C GLU A 307 -16.45 -19.37 -33.60
N SER A 308 -15.45 -19.62 -32.75
CA SER A 308 -14.24 -18.80 -32.68
C SER A 308 -13.25 -19.07 -33.83
N LYS A 309 -13.44 -20.18 -34.57
CA LYS A 309 -12.50 -20.69 -35.57
C LYS A 309 -11.10 -20.95 -35.00
N LEU A 310 -11.00 -21.15 -33.68
CA LEU A 310 -9.77 -21.53 -32.99
C LEU A 310 -9.81 -23.02 -32.70
N ARG A 311 -8.62 -23.63 -32.60
CA ARG A 311 -8.47 -24.98 -32.07
C ARG A 311 -7.74 -24.96 -30.75
N LEU A 312 -8.31 -25.64 -29.77
CA LEU A 312 -7.68 -25.89 -28.50
C LEU A 312 -6.64 -26.99 -28.66
N GLY A 313 -5.51 -26.81 -28.01
CA GLY A 313 -4.48 -27.84 -27.95
C GLY A 313 -4.77 -28.90 -26.89
N GLU A 314 -3.94 -29.95 -26.88
CA GLU A 314 -4.10 -31.10 -25.96
C GLU A 314 -4.02 -30.67 -24.49
N ASP A 315 -3.02 -29.86 -24.12
CA ASP A 315 -2.88 -29.31 -22.75
C ASP A 315 -4.05 -28.39 -22.36
N GLN A 316 -4.62 -27.66 -23.30
CA GLN A 316 -5.83 -26.84 -23.08
C GLN A 316 -7.08 -27.70 -22.89
N TRP A 317 -7.19 -28.84 -23.58
CA TRP A 317 -8.27 -29.80 -23.38
C TRP A 317 -8.18 -30.50 -22.02
N GLU A 318 -6.97 -30.90 -21.62
CA GLU A 318 -6.68 -31.44 -20.29
C GLU A 318 -7.05 -30.41 -19.20
N ALA A 319 -6.76 -29.13 -19.42
CA ALA A 319 -7.15 -28.05 -18.51
C ALA A 319 -8.67 -27.96 -18.34
N LEU A 320 -9.43 -27.99 -19.44
CA LEU A 320 -10.89 -27.96 -19.38
C LEU A 320 -11.45 -29.18 -18.64
N GLU A 321 -10.88 -30.37 -18.89
CA GLU A 321 -11.31 -31.60 -18.23
C GLU A 321 -11.15 -31.51 -16.72
N GLN A 322 -9.96 -31.09 -16.27
CA GLN A 322 -9.67 -30.91 -14.85
C GLN A 322 -10.58 -29.83 -14.23
N ILE A 323 -10.68 -28.66 -14.85
CA ILE A 323 -11.45 -27.53 -14.31
C ILE A 323 -12.91 -27.90 -14.08
N PHE A 324 -13.55 -28.57 -15.04
CA PHE A 324 -14.96 -28.94 -14.90
C PHE A 324 -15.20 -30.23 -14.10
N ARG A 325 -14.13 -30.94 -13.72
CA ARG A 325 -14.18 -32.08 -12.81
C ARG A 325 -14.00 -31.65 -11.36
N GLU A 326 -13.07 -30.74 -11.09
CA GLU A 326 -12.60 -30.41 -9.74
C GLU A 326 -13.17 -29.08 -9.22
N PRO A 327 -13.68 -29.01 -7.97
CA PRO A 327 -14.23 -27.78 -7.39
C PRO A 327 -13.30 -26.57 -7.45
N LEU A 328 -12.01 -26.81 -7.22
CA LEU A 328 -10.95 -25.82 -7.26
C LEU A 328 -9.85 -26.32 -8.18
N SER A 329 -9.41 -25.47 -9.11
CA SER A 329 -8.30 -25.76 -10.00
C SER A 329 -7.36 -24.57 -10.14
N ILE A 330 -6.08 -24.86 -10.30
CA ILE A 330 -5.04 -23.88 -10.60
C ILE A 330 -4.51 -24.12 -12.01
N LEU A 331 -4.56 -23.06 -12.82
CA LEU A 331 -3.95 -23.02 -14.13
C LEU A 331 -2.70 -22.14 -14.11
N SER A 332 -1.56 -22.77 -14.28
CA SER A 332 -0.27 -22.09 -14.43
C SER A 332 0.16 -22.09 -15.90
N GLY A 333 0.89 -21.08 -16.33
CA GLY A 333 1.55 -21.11 -17.64
C GLY A 333 2.24 -19.80 -17.98
N GLY A 334 3.29 -19.89 -18.79
CA GLY A 334 4.04 -18.72 -19.25
C GLY A 334 3.31 -17.86 -20.30
N PRO A 335 3.98 -16.86 -20.90
CA PRO A 335 3.44 -16.06 -21.99
C PRO A 335 3.27 -16.91 -23.26
N GLY A 336 2.19 -16.67 -24.00
CA GLY A 336 1.96 -17.32 -25.29
C GLY A 336 1.45 -18.77 -25.23
N THR A 337 1.16 -19.31 -24.03
CA THR A 337 0.58 -20.65 -23.82
C THR A 337 -0.94 -20.70 -24.06
N GLY A 338 -1.56 -19.56 -24.38
CA GLY A 338 -2.97 -19.48 -24.74
C GLY A 338 -3.94 -19.46 -23.55
N LYS A 339 -3.49 -19.08 -22.34
CA LYS A 339 -4.34 -18.84 -21.16
C LYS A 339 -5.60 -18.04 -21.50
N THR A 340 -5.45 -16.92 -22.22
CA THR A 340 -6.57 -16.07 -22.65
C THR A 340 -7.58 -16.81 -23.54
N THR A 341 -7.13 -17.70 -24.43
CA THR A 341 -8.03 -18.52 -25.25
C THR A 341 -8.82 -19.51 -24.39
N LEU A 342 -8.16 -20.09 -23.38
CA LEU A 342 -8.81 -21.00 -22.45
C LEU A 342 -9.85 -20.26 -21.59
N VAL A 343 -9.53 -19.07 -21.07
CA VAL A 343 -10.50 -18.22 -20.33
C VAL A 343 -11.72 -17.91 -21.20
N ARG A 344 -11.53 -17.53 -22.47
CA ARG A 344 -12.64 -17.31 -23.41
C ARG A 344 -13.50 -18.56 -23.61
N CYS A 345 -12.89 -19.74 -23.65
CA CYS A 345 -13.62 -21.01 -23.72
C CYS A 345 -14.42 -21.27 -22.42
N LEU A 346 -13.82 -21.07 -21.24
CA LEU A 346 -14.50 -21.23 -19.95
C LEU A 346 -15.73 -20.31 -19.84
N VAL A 347 -15.56 -19.04 -20.19
CA VAL A 347 -16.66 -18.05 -20.26
C VAL A 347 -17.77 -18.52 -21.20
N HIS A 348 -17.40 -18.97 -22.41
CA HIS A 348 -18.38 -19.48 -23.38
C HIS A 348 -19.14 -20.70 -22.83
N VAL A 349 -18.45 -21.65 -22.20
CA VAL A 349 -19.07 -22.83 -21.59
C VAL A 349 -20.03 -22.44 -20.46
N ALA A 350 -19.63 -21.49 -19.60
CA ALA A 350 -20.45 -20.99 -18.51
C ALA A 350 -21.74 -20.32 -19.02
N LYS A 351 -21.63 -19.45 -20.04
CA LYS A 351 -22.79 -18.79 -20.65
C LYS A 351 -23.74 -19.77 -21.31
N GLN A 352 -23.22 -20.74 -22.07
CA GLN A 352 -24.02 -21.84 -22.66
C GLN A 352 -24.63 -22.77 -21.62
N ALA A 353 -24.18 -22.68 -20.37
CA ALA A 353 -24.73 -23.42 -19.24
C ALA A 353 -25.68 -22.61 -18.36
N GLY A 354 -25.73 -21.29 -18.53
CA GLY A 354 -26.50 -20.41 -17.65
C GLY A 354 -25.91 -20.30 -16.24
N LEU A 355 -24.61 -20.56 -16.08
CA LEU A 355 -23.94 -20.45 -14.78
C LEU A 355 -23.67 -18.98 -14.43
N PRO A 356 -24.06 -18.51 -13.23
CA PRO A 356 -23.61 -17.23 -12.70
C PRO A 356 -22.07 -17.17 -12.64
N LEU A 357 -21.49 -16.31 -13.47
CA LEU A 357 -20.04 -16.20 -13.67
C LEU A 357 -19.52 -14.89 -13.05
N LEU A 358 -18.43 -14.97 -12.29
CA LEU A 358 -17.64 -13.82 -11.88
C LEU A 358 -16.22 -13.92 -12.42
N LEU A 359 -15.75 -12.81 -13.00
CA LEU A 359 -14.40 -12.63 -13.51
C LEU A 359 -13.68 -11.59 -12.67
N ALA A 360 -12.48 -11.93 -12.18
CA ALA A 360 -11.71 -11.01 -11.38
C ALA A 360 -10.20 -11.06 -11.64
N ALA A 361 -9.52 -10.00 -11.23
CA ALA A 361 -8.06 -9.93 -11.21
C ALA A 361 -7.59 -9.01 -10.07
N PRO A 362 -6.33 -9.10 -9.62
CA PRO A 362 -5.83 -8.27 -8.52
C PRO A 362 -5.69 -6.78 -8.87
N THR A 363 -5.52 -6.44 -10.16
CA THR A 363 -5.36 -5.06 -10.62
C THR A 363 -6.43 -4.64 -11.63
N GLY A 364 -6.75 -3.34 -11.67
CA GLY A 364 -7.74 -2.80 -12.62
C GLY A 364 -7.38 -3.07 -14.08
N ARG A 365 -6.07 -3.04 -14.40
CA ARG A 365 -5.57 -3.37 -15.74
C ARG A 365 -5.80 -4.82 -16.14
N ALA A 366 -5.47 -5.75 -15.25
CA ALA A 366 -5.64 -7.17 -15.53
C ALA A 366 -7.14 -7.49 -15.70
N ALA A 367 -8.00 -6.90 -14.86
CA ALA A 367 -9.45 -7.00 -15.00
C ALA A 367 -9.93 -6.45 -16.35
N LYS A 368 -9.54 -5.23 -16.72
CA LYS A 368 -9.92 -4.65 -18.02
C LYS A 368 -9.46 -5.48 -19.22
N ARG A 369 -8.24 -6.02 -19.18
CA ARG A 369 -7.73 -6.90 -20.24
C ARG A 369 -8.52 -8.21 -20.34
N MET A 370 -8.91 -8.76 -19.20
CA MET A 370 -9.78 -9.94 -19.14
C MET A 370 -11.15 -9.61 -19.75
N GLU A 371 -11.72 -8.44 -19.44
CA GLU A 371 -12.96 -7.94 -20.03
C GLU A 371 -12.85 -7.77 -21.56
N GLU A 372 -11.81 -7.08 -22.05
CA GLU A 372 -11.55 -6.92 -23.49
C GLU A 372 -11.39 -8.27 -24.23
N ALA A 373 -10.76 -9.25 -23.58
CA ALA A 373 -10.51 -10.55 -24.18
C ALA A 373 -11.75 -11.46 -24.20
N THR A 374 -12.60 -11.36 -23.18
CA THR A 374 -13.75 -12.26 -22.98
C THR A 374 -15.08 -11.67 -23.45
N GLY A 375 -15.20 -10.34 -23.47
CA GLY A 375 -16.45 -9.62 -23.70
C GLY A 375 -17.39 -9.59 -22.51
N GLU A 376 -16.94 -10.00 -21.32
CA GLU A 376 -17.72 -10.01 -20.07
C GLU A 376 -17.11 -9.08 -19.03
N GLU A 377 -17.94 -8.48 -18.19
CA GLU A 377 -17.49 -7.60 -17.12
C GLU A 377 -16.50 -8.32 -16.19
N ALA A 378 -15.33 -7.74 -15.96
CA ALA A 378 -14.33 -8.23 -15.00
C ALA A 378 -13.98 -7.15 -13.99
N ARG A 379 -13.84 -7.54 -12.72
CA ARG A 379 -13.63 -6.60 -11.60
C ARG A 379 -12.28 -6.82 -10.93
N THR A 380 -11.81 -5.83 -10.17
CA THR A 380 -10.71 -6.11 -9.25
C THR A 380 -11.22 -6.98 -8.10
N ILE A 381 -10.36 -7.81 -7.49
CA ILE A 381 -10.76 -8.61 -6.30
C ILE A 381 -11.32 -7.69 -5.20
N HIS A 382 -10.73 -6.50 -5.01
CA HIS A 382 -11.23 -5.51 -4.04
C HIS A 382 -12.65 -5.01 -4.37
N ARG A 383 -12.97 -4.78 -5.66
CA ARG A 383 -14.32 -4.39 -6.08
C ARG A 383 -15.29 -5.56 -5.98
N LEU A 384 -14.84 -6.78 -6.30
CA LEU A 384 -15.61 -8.01 -6.17
C LEU A 384 -16.06 -8.22 -4.71
N LEU A 385 -15.15 -7.96 -3.76
CA LEU A 385 -15.39 -8.09 -2.32
C LEU A 385 -16.10 -6.87 -1.68
N GLU A 386 -16.50 -5.87 -2.49
CA GLU A 386 -17.18 -4.66 -2.03
C GLU A 386 -16.44 -3.94 -0.89
N PHE A 387 -15.23 -3.44 -1.18
CA PHE A 387 -14.41 -2.69 -0.24
C PHE A 387 -15.11 -1.42 0.27
N GLN A 388 -15.28 -1.28 1.60
CA GLN A 388 -15.97 -0.18 2.26
C GLN A 388 -15.15 0.40 3.42
N TYR A 389 -15.42 1.68 3.75
CA TYR A 389 -14.96 2.30 4.99
C TYR A 389 -15.93 1.92 6.11
N ALA A 390 -15.46 1.24 7.15
CA ALA A 390 -16.25 1.01 8.35
C ALA A 390 -16.46 2.33 9.12
N GLU A 391 -17.48 2.37 9.99
CA GLU A 391 -17.83 3.55 10.80
C GLU A 391 -16.67 4.05 11.68
N GLU A 392 -15.73 3.17 12.03
CA GLU A 392 -14.54 3.46 12.85
C GLU A 392 -13.30 3.88 12.02
N GLY A 393 -13.44 4.03 10.70
CA GLY A 393 -12.34 4.42 9.80
C GLY A 393 -11.43 3.26 9.37
N GLU A 394 -11.68 2.04 9.86
CA GLU A 394 -11.03 0.83 9.35
C GLU A 394 -11.62 0.38 8.01
N LEU A 395 -10.77 -0.16 7.14
CA LEU A 395 -11.18 -0.64 5.82
C LEU A 395 -11.63 -2.10 5.94
N SER A 396 -12.84 -2.43 5.46
CA SER A 396 -13.39 -3.79 5.51
C SER A 396 -14.02 -4.21 4.17
N PHE A 397 -14.18 -5.51 3.97
CA PHE A 397 -14.89 -6.08 2.83
C PHE A 397 -16.31 -6.44 3.23
N ALA A 398 -17.30 -6.01 2.44
CA ALA A 398 -18.70 -6.34 2.72
C ALA A 398 -19.08 -7.76 2.30
N ARG A 399 -18.34 -8.37 1.35
CA ARG A 399 -18.47 -9.80 1.03
C ARG A 399 -17.56 -10.62 1.92
N ASN A 400 -18.13 -11.63 2.56
CA ASN A 400 -17.46 -12.50 3.54
C ASN A 400 -18.27 -13.80 3.70
N GLU A 401 -18.01 -14.60 4.74
CA GLU A 401 -18.72 -15.86 4.98
C GLU A 401 -20.24 -15.67 5.24
N GLU A 402 -20.64 -14.58 5.90
CA GLU A 402 -22.05 -14.27 6.18
C GLU A 402 -22.77 -13.64 4.98
N ASN A 403 -22.03 -12.95 4.11
CA ASN A 403 -22.50 -12.34 2.88
C ASN A 403 -21.65 -12.79 1.68
N PRO A 404 -21.83 -14.03 1.20
CA PRO A 404 -20.95 -14.63 0.20
C PRO A 404 -21.10 -14.01 -1.19
N LEU A 405 -20.17 -14.34 -2.07
CA LEU A 405 -20.24 -14.03 -3.50
C LEU A 405 -21.39 -14.79 -4.17
N GLU A 406 -22.08 -14.13 -5.09
CA GLU A 406 -23.20 -14.70 -5.84
C GLU A 406 -22.70 -15.27 -7.17
N CYS A 407 -22.07 -16.44 -7.15
CA CYS A 407 -21.57 -17.10 -8.36
C CYS A 407 -21.48 -18.63 -8.26
N GLU A 408 -21.60 -19.31 -9.40
CA GLU A 408 -21.33 -20.74 -9.53
C GLU A 408 -19.99 -21.03 -10.20
N LEU A 409 -19.42 -20.06 -10.93
CA LEU A 409 -18.07 -20.12 -11.48
C LEU A 409 -17.33 -18.81 -11.21
N LEU A 410 -16.18 -18.91 -10.54
CA LEU A 410 -15.27 -17.80 -10.28
C LEU A 410 -13.94 -18.04 -10.99
N ILE A 411 -13.53 -17.11 -11.86
CA ILE A 411 -12.24 -17.15 -12.55
C ILE A 411 -11.42 -15.93 -12.14
N ILE A 412 -10.21 -16.16 -11.64
CA ILE A 412 -9.30 -15.09 -11.24
C ILE A 412 -8.00 -15.18 -12.03
N ASP A 413 -7.66 -14.13 -12.78
CA ASP A 413 -6.41 -14.02 -13.53
C ASP A 413 -5.32 -13.28 -12.74
N GLU A 414 -4.07 -13.43 -13.18
CA GLU A 414 -2.87 -12.85 -12.58
C GLU A 414 -2.75 -13.16 -11.06
N PHE A 415 -3.16 -14.36 -10.65
CA PHE A 415 -3.24 -14.78 -9.25
C PHE A 415 -1.90 -14.77 -8.51
N SER A 416 -0.77 -14.76 -9.24
CA SER A 416 0.58 -14.60 -8.67
C SER A 416 0.76 -13.27 -7.92
N MET A 417 -0.08 -12.26 -8.17
CA MET A 417 -0.01 -10.97 -7.49
C MET A 417 -0.82 -10.91 -6.18
N VAL A 418 -1.55 -11.97 -5.82
CA VAL A 418 -2.43 -11.99 -4.64
C VAL A 418 -1.62 -12.33 -3.38
N ASP A 419 -1.65 -11.45 -2.39
CA ASP A 419 -1.04 -11.67 -1.07
C ASP A 419 -1.95 -12.48 -0.14
N ILE A 420 -1.40 -12.90 1.00
CA ILE A 420 -2.11 -13.77 1.96
C ILE A 420 -3.37 -13.13 2.56
N PHE A 421 -3.42 -11.81 2.70
CA PHE A 421 -4.56 -11.13 3.33
C PHE A 421 -5.73 -10.97 2.36
N LEU A 422 -5.43 -10.57 1.13
CA LEU A 422 -6.42 -10.52 0.05
C LEU A 422 -6.91 -11.93 -0.28
N PHE A 423 -6.01 -12.92 -0.28
CA PHE A 423 -6.38 -14.32 -0.48
C PHE A 423 -7.35 -14.81 0.60
N HIS A 424 -7.04 -14.57 1.87
CA HIS A 424 -7.91 -14.96 2.99
C HIS A 424 -9.32 -14.37 2.84
N SER A 425 -9.40 -13.05 2.60
CA SER A 425 -10.68 -12.35 2.43
C SER A 425 -11.46 -12.89 1.22
N LEU A 426 -10.75 -13.27 0.15
CA LEU A 426 -11.34 -13.85 -1.04
C LEU A 426 -11.94 -15.24 -0.75
N VAL A 427 -11.17 -16.18 -0.19
CA VAL A 427 -11.65 -17.56 0.00
C VAL A 427 -12.73 -17.67 1.08
N GLU A 428 -12.72 -16.77 2.06
CA GLU A 428 -13.79 -16.63 3.05
C GLU A 428 -15.13 -16.32 2.38
N ALA A 429 -15.14 -15.45 1.37
CA ALA A 429 -16.34 -15.01 0.66
C ALA A 429 -16.86 -15.97 -0.42
N ILE A 430 -16.13 -17.04 -0.77
CA ILE A 430 -16.55 -18.00 -1.81
C ILE A 430 -17.48 -19.06 -1.20
N PRO A 431 -18.73 -19.21 -1.66
CA PRO A 431 -19.62 -20.25 -1.15
C PRO A 431 -19.22 -21.64 -1.68
N SER A 432 -19.54 -22.69 -0.91
CA SER A 432 -19.11 -24.08 -1.22
C SER A 432 -19.57 -24.60 -2.59
N HIS A 433 -20.70 -24.11 -3.12
CA HIS A 433 -21.22 -24.54 -4.43
C HIS A 433 -20.51 -23.90 -5.63
N THR A 434 -19.57 -22.98 -5.42
CA THR A 434 -18.83 -22.31 -6.49
C THR A 434 -17.65 -23.14 -6.98
N ARG A 435 -17.52 -23.25 -8.31
CA ARG A 435 -16.31 -23.75 -8.96
C ARG A 435 -15.30 -22.62 -9.11
N VAL A 436 -14.06 -22.83 -8.69
CA VAL A 436 -13.03 -21.79 -8.62
C VAL A 436 -11.86 -22.14 -9.52
N VAL A 437 -11.42 -21.17 -10.34
CA VAL A 437 -10.26 -21.29 -11.22
C VAL A 437 -9.29 -20.15 -10.93
N PHE A 438 -8.15 -20.47 -10.33
CA PHE A 438 -7.04 -19.52 -10.18
C PHE A 438 -6.10 -19.64 -11.38
N ILE A 439 -5.82 -18.53 -12.04
CA ILE A 439 -4.96 -18.46 -13.21
C ILE A 439 -3.79 -17.55 -12.88
N GLY A 440 -2.56 -18.04 -13.08
CA GLY A 440 -1.37 -17.28 -12.77
C GLY A 440 -0.13 -17.81 -13.47
N ASP A 441 0.98 -17.12 -13.26
CA ASP A 441 2.29 -17.54 -13.75
C ASP A 441 3.24 -17.58 -12.56
N LYS A 442 3.63 -18.80 -12.15
CA LYS A 442 4.50 -19.02 -10.99
C LYS A 442 5.89 -18.42 -11.16
N ASP A 443 6.29 -18.18 -12.41
CA ASP A 443 7.62 -17.71 -12.76
C ASP A 443 7.68 -16.17 -12.84
N GLN A 444 6.53 -15.49 -12.80
CA GLN A 444 6.47 -14.03 -12.63
C GLN A 444 6.83 -13.61 -11.20
N LEU A 445 7.00 -12.30 -11.00
CA LEU A 445 7.18 -11.73 -9.68
C LEU A 445 6.00 -12.08 -8.76
N PRO A 446 6.26 -12.45 -7.49
CA PRO A 446 5.20 -12.70 -6.52
C PRO A 446 4.51 -11.39 -6.09
N SER A 447 3.46 -11.51 -5.28
CA SER A 447 2.74 -10.37 -4.69
C SER A 447 3.68 -9.37 -4.01
N VAL A 448 3.35 -8.07 -4.02
CA VAL A 448 4.11 -7.09 -3.22
C VAL A 448 3.88 -7.32 -1.72
N GLY A 449 2.66 -7.68 -1.34
CA GLY A 449 2.33 -8.09 0.03
C GLY A 449 2.86 -9.48 0.38
N ALA A 450 2.68 -9.85 1.65
CA ALA A 450 3.24 -11.07 2.21
C ALA A 450 2.63 -12.37 1.69
N GLY A 451 3.45 -13.43 1.72
CA GLY A 451 3.09 -14.77 1.28
C GLY A 451 3.48 -15.05 -0.16
N ASN A 452 3.42 -16.33 -0.53
CA ASN A 452 3.61 -16.79 -1.90
C ASN A 452 2.46 -17.72 -2.30
N VAL A 453 1.24 -17.20 -2.19
CA VAL A 453 -0.01 -17.98 -2.21
C VAL A 453 -0.06 -18.92 -3.42
N LEU A 454 0.21 -18.43 -4.64
CA LEU A 454 0.16 -19.29 -5.81
C LEU A 454 1.16 -20.45 -5.73
N ALA A 455 2.40 -20.20 -5.30
CA ALA A 455 3.40 -21.26 -5.19
C ALA A 455 3.05 -22.27 -4.08
N ASP A 456 2.57 -21.79 -2.94
CA ASP A 456 2.16 -22.63 -1.82
C ASP A 456 0.99 -23.55 -2.21
N LEU A 457 0.00 -23.03 -2.94
CA LEU A 457 -1.12 -23.83 -3.42
C LEU A 457 -0.71 -24.81 -4.53
N LEU A 458 0.22 -24.44 -5.41
CA LEU A 458 0.78 -25.37 -6.41
C LEU A 458 1.54 -26.54 -5.76
N ALA A 459 2.04 -26.35 -4.54
CA ALA A 459 2.71 -27.39 -3.76
C ALA A 459 1.73 -28.25 -2.91
N CYS A 460 0.44 -27.94 -2.93
CA CYS A 460 -0.60 -28.72 -2.26
C CYS A 460 -1.14 -29.82 -3.18
N GLU A 461 -0.70 -31.07 -3.02
CA GLU A 461 -1.09 -32.19 -3.89
C GLU A 461 -2.62 -32.38 -4.07
N PRO A 462 -3.48 -32.20 -3.04
CA PRO A 462 -4.93 -32.31 -3.21
C PRO A 462 -5.57 -31.24 -4.10
N ILE A 463 -4.88 -30.14 -4.38
CA ILE A 463 -5.39 -29.07 -5.25
C ILE A 463 -4.97 -29.40 -6.69
N ALA A 464 -5.97 -29.58 -7.55
CA ALA A 464 -5.72 -29.89 -8.94
C ALA A 464 -5.01 -28.72 -9.65
N SER A 465 -3.78 -28.97 -10.11
CA SER A 465 -2.95 -27.97 -10.78
C SER A 465 -2.52 -28.45 -12.16
N LEU A 466 -2.63 -27.57 -13.16
CA LEU A 466 -2.15 -27.83 -14.51
C LEU A 466 -1.22 -26.71 -14.97
N HIS A 467 -0.09 -27.09 -15.54
CA HIS A 467 0.87 -26.15 -16.13
C HIS A 467 0.86 -26.26 -17.66
N LEU A 468 0.40 -25.21 -18.34
CA LEU A 468 0.41 -25.11 -19.80
C LEU A 468 1.83 -24.89 -20.30
N GLN A 469 2.36 -25.86 -21.05
CA GLN A 469 3.74 -25.85 -21.55
C GLN A 469 3.84 -25.45 -23.02
N ARG A 470 2.78 -25.68 -23.81
CA ARG A 470 2.86 -25.51 -25.26
C ARG A 470 2.60 -24.06 -25.65
N ILE A 471 3.49 -23.52 -26.47
CA ILE A 471 3.40 -22.14 -26.96
C ILE A 471 2.57 -22.14 -28.25
N TYR A 472 1.42 -21.47 -28.23
CA TYR A 472 0.43 -21.43 -29.33
C TYR A 472 0.47 -20.13 -30.14
N ARG A 473 1.34 -19.19 -29.78
CA ARG A 473 1.41 -17.87 -30.42
C ARG A 473 1.56 -18.00 -31.94
N GLN A 474 0.71 -17.30 -32.68
CA GLN A 474 0.51 -17.45 -34.14
C GLN A 474 1.78 -17.21 -34.98
N THR A 475 2.76 -16.48 -34.46
CA THR A 475 4.10 -16.37 -35.02
C THR A 475 4.98 -17.50 -34.48
N ARG A 476 5.15 -18.58 -35.26
CA ARG A 476 6.18 -19.62 -35.04
C ARG A 476 7.63 -19.07 -34.94
N HIS A 477 7.82 -17.75 -35.07
CA HIS A 477 9.09 -17.03 -35.08
C HIS A 477 9.22 -15.97 -33.96
N SER A 478 8.25 -15.84 -33.03
CA SER A 478 8.40 -14.89 -31.91
C SER A 478 9.45 -15.41 -30.94
N LEU A 479 10.57 -14.71 -30.79
CA LEU A 479 11.67 -15.06 -29.91
C LEU A 479 11.38 -14.71 -28.45
N ILE A 480 10.39 -13.85 -28.17
CA ILE A 480 10.02 -13.42 -26.81
C ILE A 480 9.70 -14.62 -25.90
N PRO A 481 8.77 -15.54 -26.24
CA PRO A 481 8.48 -16.71 -25.39
C PRO A 481 9.67 -17.68 -25.26
N TYR A 482 10.46 -17.86 -26.32
CA TYR A 482 11.64 -18.74 -26.28
C TYR A 482 12.72 -18.17 -25.36
N ASN A 483 13.02 -16.87 -25.47
CA ASN A 483 13.99 -16.21 -24.60
C ASN A 483 13.49 -16.12 -23.16
N ALA A 484 12.18 -15.94 -22.94
CA ALA A 484 11.59 -16.02 -21.61
C ALA A 484 11.85 -17.39 -20.97
N LYS A 485 11.68 -18.48 -21.71
CA LYS A 485 12.03 -19.83 -21.27
C LYS A 485 13.53 -19.98 -20.98
N LYS A 486 14.41 -19.50 -21.87
CA LYS A 486 15.87 -19.52 -21.65
C LYS A 486 16.28 -18.78 -20.37
N ILE A 487 15.65 -17.64 -20.08
CA ILE A 487 15.88 -16.87 -18.85
C ILE A 487 15.55 -17.73 -17.62
N LEU A 488 14.42 -18.43 -17.61
CA LEU A 488 14.02 -19.32 -16.51
C LEU A 488 14.97 -20.51 -16.35
N GLU A 489 15.43 -21.08 -17.47
CA GLU A 489 16.44 -22.16 -17.51
C GLU A 489 17.85 -21.69 -17.11
N GLY A 490 18.04 -20.39 -16.83
CA GLY A 490 19.34 -19.84 -16.46
C GLY A 490 20.32 -19.74 -17.63
N ASP A 491 19.83 -19.73 -18.87
CA ASP A 491 20.62 -19.56 -20.09
C ASP A 491 20.60 -18.09 -20.57
N ALA A 492 21.75 -17.44 -20.45
CA ALA A 492 21.93 -16.03 -20.82
C ALA A 492 22.23 -15.81 -22.31
N ASP A 493 22.41 -16.88 -23.09
CA ASP A 493 22.64 -16.82 -24.54
C ASP A 493 21.31 -16.70 -25.29
N LEU A 494 20.64 -15.56 -25.10
CA LEU A 494 19.35 -15.26 -25.69
C LEU A 494 19.43 -15.18 -27.23
N LEU A 495 18.40 -15.72 -27.87
CA LEU A 495 18.23 -15.74 -29.33
C LEU A 495 17.91 -14.33 -29.84
N GLN A 496 18.50 -13.96 -30.97
CA GLN A 496 18.28 -12.69 -31.65
C GLN A 496 18.32 -12.91 -33.17
N GLU A 497 17.45 -12.24 -33.91
CA GLU A 497 17.37 -12.32 -35.37
C GLU A 497 17.26 -10.91 -35.96
N THR A 498 17.82 -10.68 -37.16
CA THR A 498 17.87 -9.36 -37.79
C THR A 498 16.49 -8.72 -38.01
N GLN A 499 15.46 -9.53 -38.24
CA GLN A 499 14.05 -9.11 -38.35
C GLN A 499 13.18 -9.73 -37.24
N GLY A 500 13.80 -10.03 -36.10
CA GLY A 500 13.12 -10.61 -34.95
C GLY A 500 12.31 -9.60 -34.15
N ASP A 501 11.73 -10.09 -33.06
CA ASP A 501 10.95 -9.33 -32.07
C ASP A 501 11.68 -9.21 -30.72
N PHE A 502 12.96 -9.61 -30.66
CA PHE A 502 13.76 -9.58 -29.44
C PHE A 502 15.21 -9.17 -29.74
N PHE A 503 15.68 -8.12 -29.07
CA PHE A 503 17.03 -7.58 -29.29
C PHE A 503 17.74 -7.26 -27.97
N PHE A 504 19.06 -7.45 -27.95
CA PHE A 504 19.94 -6.96 -26.88
C PHE A 504 20.89 -5.90 -27.43
N LEU A 505 20.68 -4.65 -27.03
CA LEU A 505 21.53 -3.51 -27.38
C LEU A 505 22.51 -3.25 -26.23
N ARG A 506 23.77 -3.60 -26.48
CA ARG A 506 24.88 -3.34 -25.55
C ARG A 506 25.15 -1.85 -25.47
N GLU A 507 25.07 -1.28 -24.26
CA GLU A 507 25.38 0.12 -24.03
C GLU A 507 25.98 0.34 -22.64
N THR A 508 26.75 1.42 -22.48
CA THR A 508 27.27 1.83 -21.16
C THR A 508 26.27 2.73 -20.44
N PRO A 509 26.28 2.78 -19.08
CA PRO A 509 25.38 3.64 -18.32
C PRO A 509 25.43 5.13 -18.74
N GLN A 510 26.58 5.62 -19.18
CA GLN A 510 26.77 7.01 -19.62
C GLN A 510 26.12 7.32 -20.96
N ARG A 511 26.06 6.34 -21.87
CA ARG A 511 25.48 6.49 -23.21
C ARG A 511 24.04 6.00 -23.30
N LEU A 512 23.57 5.28 -22.28
CA LEU A 512 22.24 4.66 -22.24
C LEU A 512 21.12 5.65 -22.55
N SER A 513 21.14 6.83 -21.93
CA SER A 513 20.12 7.86 -22.15
C SER A 513 20.10 8.39 -23.59
N TYR A 514 21.27 8.52 -24.21
CA TYR A 514 21.38 8.93 -25.62
C TYR A 514 20.81 7.86 -26.55
N THR A 515 21.21 6.60 -26.36
CA THR A 515 20.73 5.48 -27.18
C THR A 515 19.24 5.24 -26.97
N LEU A 516 18.73 5.41 -25.74
CA LEU A 516 17.31 5.34 -25.44
C LEU A 516 16.52 6.42 -26.20
N ARG A 517 17.03 7.66 -26.23
CA ARG A 517 16.43 8.75 -27.00
C ARG A 517 16.38 8.42 -28.49
N GLU A 518 17.51 8.01 -29.09
CA GLU A 518 17.58 7.63 -30.50
C GLU A 518 16.62 6.48 -30.84
N LEU A 519 16.47 5.50 -29.95
CA LEU A 519 15.51 4.41 -30.12
C LEU A 519 14.07 4.91 -30.15
N LEU A 520 13.70 5.78 -29.21
CA LEU A 520 12.32 6.24 -29.04
C LEU A 520 11.90 7.32 -30.03
N GLU A 521 12.81 8.20 -30.47
CA GLU A 521 12.49 9.27 -31.43
C GLU A 521 12.60 8.81 -32.89
N GLU A 522 13.54 7.91 -33.19
CA GLU A 522 13.87 7.58 -34.58
C GLU A 522 13.66 6.09 -34.89
N ARG A 523 14.42 5.19 -34.28
CA ARG A 523 14.54 3.81 -34.79
C ARG A 523 13.23 3.04 -34.67
N LEU A 524 12.57 3.10 -33.52
CA LEU A 524 11.35 2.33 -33.26
C LEU A 524 10.13 2.93 -33.96
N VAL A 525 10.07 4.25 -34.03
CA VAL A 525 9.02 4.97 -34.75
C VAL A 525 9.14 4.73 -36.25
N ASN A 526 10.32 4.92 -36.84
CA ASN A 526 10.51 4.84 -38.30
C ASN A 526 10.47 3.40 -38.83
N TYR A 527 11.04 2.42 -38.11
CA TYR A 527 11.13 1.04 -38.62
C TYR A 527 9.89 0.20 -38.29
N TYR A 528 9.31 0.38 -37.10
CA TYR A 528 8.18 -0.44 -36.62
C TYR A 528 6.83 0.31 -36.62
N GLY A 529 6.81 1.61 -36.93
CA GLY A 529 5.59 2.42 -36.97
C GLY A 529 4.93 2.56 -35.60
N LEU A 530 5.72 2.56 -34.53
CA LEU A 530 5.21 2.61 -33.15
C LEU A 530 5.10 4.06 -32.67
N ASP A 531 4.03 4.36 -31.92
CA ASP A 531 3.90 5.62 -31.20
C ASP A 531 4.75 5.57 -29.91
N ALA A 532 5.67 6.53 -29.76
CA ALA A 532 6.62 6.55 -28.64
C ALA A 532 5.96 6.71 -27.26
N LEU A 533 4.79 7.35 -27.18
CA LEU A 533 4.06 7.57 -25.93
C LEU A 533 3.11 6.41 -25.63
N ARG A 534 2.40 5.92 -26.65
CA ARG A 534 1.31 4.95 -26.51
C ARG A 534 1.77 3.51 -26.61
N ASP A 535 2.64 3.20 -27.56
CA ASP A 535 3.02 1.82 -27.89
C ASP A 535 4.28 1.34 -27.17
N ILE A 536 5.16 2.26 -26.78
CA ILE A 536 6.45 1.94 -26.17
C ILE A 536 6.40 2.18 -24.66
N GLN A 537 6.85 1.19 -23.89
CA GLN A 537 7.04 1.32 -22.45
C GLN A 537 8.48 1.04 -22.04
N VAL A 538 9.08 2.01 -21.35
CA VAL A 538 10.40 1.81 -20.73
C VAL A 538 10.21 1.18 -19.35
N LEU A 539 10.90 0.07 -19.10
CA LEU A 539 10.89 -0.66 -17.84
C LEU A 539 12.28 -0.68 -17.21
N THR A 540 12.35 -0.51 -15.90
CA THR A 540 13.59 -0.55 -15.12
C THR A 540 13.39 -1.33 -13.82
N PRO A 541 14.40 -2.02 -13.28
CA PRO A 541 14.27 -2.72 -12.00
C PRO A 541 14.10 -1.76 -10.82
N MET A 542 14.61 -0.52 -10.91
CA MET A 542 14.74 0.39 -9.76
C MET A 542 13.99 1.72 -9.93
N ARG A 543 13.61 2.35 -8.80
CA ARG A 543 12.89 3.64 -8.78
C ARG A 543 13.83 4.85 -8.77
N ARG A 544 14.92 4.78 -8.00
CA ARG A 544 15.92 5.87 -7.80
C ARG A 544 17.24 5.51 -8.49
N GLY A 545 18.11 6.49 -8.66
CA GLY A 545 19.40 6.33 -9.35
C GLY A 545 19.35 6.78 -10.81
N SER A 546 20.50 6.84 -11.48
CA SER A 546 20.65 7.38 -12.84
C SER A 546 19.85 6.64 -13.92
N ILE A 547 19.55 5.37 -13.68
CA ILE A 547 18.74 4.49 -14.54
C ILE A 547 17.39 4.13 -13.90
N GLY A 548 17.04 4.79 -12.81
CA GLY A 548 15.79 4.58 -12.09
C GLY A 548 14.63 5.32 -12.75
N SER A 549 13.42 4.85 -12.48
CA SER A 549 12.22 5.37 -13.14
C SER A 549 12.05 6.89 -12.94
N LEU A 550 12.46 7.46 -11.81
CA LEU A 550 12.35 8.91 -11.56
C LEU A 550 13.24 9.74 -12.51
N GLU A 551 14.51 9.39 -12.64
CA GLU A 551 15.44 10.11 -13.51
C GLU A 551 15.15 9.83 -14.99
N LEU A 552 14.77 8.59 -15.32
CA LEU A 552 14.32 8.25 -16.66
C LEU A 552 13.08 9.07 -17.05
N ASN A 553 12.07 9.19 -16.17
CA ASN A 553 10.88 9.99 -16.50
C ASN A 553 11.21 11.46 -16.78
N LYS A 554 12.09 12.09 -15.98
CA LYS A 554 12.54 13.47 -16.23
C LYS A 554 13.22 13.60 -17.59
N SER A 555 14.13 12.68 -17.90
CA SER A 555 14.83 12.65 -19.18
C SER A 555 13.87 12.42 -20.35
N LEU A 556 13.01 11.39 -20.27
CA LEU A 556 12.02 11.05 -21.29
C LEU A 556 11.04 12.19 -21.53
N GLN A 557 10.53 12.84 -20.49
CA GLN A 557 9.65 14.00 -20.64
C GLN A 557 10.34 15.12 -21.42
N SER A 558 11.64 15.39 -21.17
CA SER A 558 12.36 16.50 -21.80
C SER A 558 12.44 16.41 -23.33
N PHE A 559 12.32 15.22 -23.91
CA PHE A 559 12.40 15.02 -25.36
C PHE A 559 11.13 14.43 -25.99
N LEU A 560 10.32 13.65 -25.25
CA LEU A 560 9.02 13.19 -25.74
C LEU A 560 7.91 14.22 -25.56
N ASN A 561 8.02 15.09 -24.55
CA ASN A 561 7.08 16.18 -24.31
C ASN A 561 7.84 17.43 -23.85
N PRO A 562 8.70 18.05 -24.69
CA PRO A 562 9.53 19.19 -24.30
C PRO A 562 8.69 20.41 -23.86
N PRO A 563 9.28 21.35 -23.10
CA PRO A 563 8.63 22.62 -22.78
C PRO A 563 8.19 23.38 -24.04
N ASP A 564 6.98 23.92 -24.02
CA ASP A 564 6.35 24.64 -25.12
C ASP A 564 5.47 25.75 -24.54
N ASP A 565 5.66 26.99 -24.98
CA ASP A 565 4.92 28.17 -24.50
C ASP A 565 3.40 28.05 -24.73
N LEU A 566 2.97 27.20 -25.65
CA LEU A 566 1.55 26.95 -25.94
C LEU A 566 0.94 25.84 -25.07
N ARG A 567 1.74 25.10 -24.30
CA ARG A 567 1.27 24.01 -23.42
C ARG A 567 1.24 24.46 -21.97
N ALA A 568 0.07 24.31 -21.35
CA ALA A 568 -0.05 24.56 -19.93
C ALA A 568 0.77 23.55 -19.12
N GLU A 569 1.46 24.04 -18.10
CA GLU A 569 2.23 23.22 -17.16
C GLU A 569 2.08 23.70 -15.72
N LEU A 570 2.29 22.79 -14.77
CA LEU A 570 2.17 23.03 -13.34
C LEU A 570 3.36 22.38 -12.59
N PRO A 571 4.23 23.17 -11.95
CA PRO A 571 5.24 22.63 -11.04
C PRO A 571 4.60 22.17 -9.73
N HIS A 572 4.97 20.98 -9.27
CA HIS A 572 4.54 20.40 -8.00
C HIS A 572 5.65 19.53 -7.39
N GLY A 573 6.25 20.01 -6.31
CA GLY A 573 7.45 19.39 -5.73
C GLY A 573 8.61 19.35 -6.73
N ASP A 574 9.22 18.18 -6.90
CA ASP A 574 10.33 17.96 -7.84
C ASP A 574 9.87 17.64 -9.28
N ARG A 575 8.58 17.83 -9.60
CA ARG A 575 7.97 17.42 -10.87
C ARG A 575 7.28 18.59 -11.55
N ILE A 576 7.23 18.51 -12.88
CA ILE A 576 6.47 19.43 -13.72
C ILE A 576 5.46 18.58 -14.49
N PHE A 577 4.17 18.86 -14.29
CA PHE A 577 3.09 18.22 -15.04
C PHE A 577 2.74 19.11 -16.24
N ARG A 578 2.82 18.58 -17.45
CA ARG A 578 2.57 19.28 -18.72
C ARG A 578 1.52 18.56 -19.54
N VAL A 579 0.63 19.31 -20.19
CA VAL A 579 -0.32 18.73 -21.15
C VAL A 579 0.42 17.83 -22.16
N GLY A 580 -0.10 16.62 -22.37
CA GLY A 580 0.52 15.54 -23.14
C GLY A 580 1.36 14.56 -22.31
N ASP A 581 1.52 14.79 -21.00
CA ASP A 581 2.28 13.88 -20.14
C ASP A 581 1.59 12.52 -20.01
N LYS A 582 2.40 11.45 -20.11
CA LYS A 582 2.01 10.11 -19.71
C LYS A 582 2.17 9.96 -18.20
N VAL A 583 1.06 9.78 -17.49
CA VAL A 583 1.00 9.66 -16.03
C VAL A 583 0.41 8.33 -15.59
N MET A 584 0.60 7.98 -14.33
CA MET A 584 0.07 6.78 -13.72
C MET A 584 -0.38 7.05 -12.29
N GLN A 585 -1.54 6.49 -11.94
CA GLN A 585 -2.03 6.47 -10.56
C GLN A 585 -1.18 5.50 -9.73
N VAL A 586 -0.72 5.91 -8.54
CA VAL A 586 0.13 5.06 -7.67
C VAL A 586 -0.52 4.61 -6.37
N LYS A 587 -1.74 5.06 -6.11
CA LYS A 587 -2.55 4.65 -4.95
C LYS A 587 -3.99 4.41 -5.41
N ASN A 588 -4.66 3.38 -4.90
CA ASN A 588 -6.09 3.24 -5.17
C ASN A 588 -6.85 4.42 -4.57
N ASN A 589 -7.64 5.11 -5.38
CA ASN A 589 -8.49 6.19 -4.94
C ASN A 589 -9.91 5.93 -5.42
N TYR A 590 -10.74 5.42 -4.53
CA TYR A 590 -12.12 5.01 -4.79
C TYR A 590 -13.10 6.19 -4.90
N LEU A 591 -12.69 7.37 -4.44
CA LEU A 591 -13.54 8.56 -4.36
C LEU A 591 -13.45 9.45 -5.59
N LEU A 592 -12.34 9.35 -6.36
CA LEU A 592 -12.18 10.11 -7.59
C LEU A 592 -13.28 9.77 -8.59
N GLU A 593 -13.99 10.81 -9.05
CA GLU A 593 -15.03 10.72 -10.06
C GLU A 593 -14.44 10.90 -11.45
N TRP A 594 -14.93 10.11 -12.39
CA TRP A 594 -14.61 10.24 -13.81
C TRP A 594 -15.89 10.21 -14.65
N VAL A 595 -15.82 10.79 -15.85
CA VAL A 595 -16.89 10.72 -16.84
C VAL A 595 -16.34 10.03 -18.07
N ASP A 596 -17.03 9.01 -18.55
CA ASP A 596 -16.66 8.36 -19.81
C ASP A 596 -17.02 9.26 -20.99
N THR A 597 -16.03 9.61 -21.81
CA THR A 597 -16.18 10.58 -22.91
C THR A 597 -16.99 10.04 -24.09
N GLU A 598 -17.22 8.72 -24.17
CA GLU A 598 -17.99 8.11 -25.26
C GLU A 598 -19.47 7.93 -24.87
N SER A 599 -19.72 7.50 -23.63
CA SER A 599 -21.07 7.18 -23.13
C SER A 599 -21.69 8.26 -22.24
N ASP A 600 -20.92 9.29 -21.85
CA ASP A 600 -21.30 10.34 -20.89
C ASP A 600 -21.75 9.78 -19.52
N MET A 601 -21.38 8.54 -19.21
CA MET A 601 -21.70 7.89 -17.95
C MET A 601 -20.68 8.27 -16.88
N PRO A 602 -21.12 8.73 -15.69
CA PRO A 602 -20.23 8.97 -14.57
C PRO A 602 -19.82 7.65 -13.91
N GLY A 603 -18.61 7.62 -13.37
CA GLY A 603 -18.08 6.51 -12.60
C GLY A 603 -17.18 6.99 -11.47
N LYS A 604 -16.80 6.06 -10.59
CA LYS A 604 -15.92 6.32 -9.45
C LYS A 604 -14.77 5.33 -9.40
N GLY A 605 -13.64 5.82 -8.91
CA GLY A 605 -12.45 5.05 -8.66
C GLY A 605 -11.43 5.10 -9.79
N VAL A 606 -10.19 5.46 -9.44
CA VAL A 606 -8.98 5.29 -10.25
C VAL A 606 -8.00 4.43 -9.45
N PHE A 607 -7.44 3.40 -10.08
CA PHE A 607 -6.67 2.37 -9.37
C PHE A 607 -5.17 2.49 -9.61
N ASN A 608 -4.40 2.04 -8.63
CA ASN A 608 -2.96 1.93 -8.72
C ASN A 608 -2.56 1.14 -9.98
N GLY A 609 -1.62 1.72 -10.72
CA GLY A 609 -1.13 1.20 -11.99
C GLY A 609 -1.86 1.77 -13.21
N GLU A 610 -3.06 2.35 -13.10
CA GLU A 610 -3.77 2.91 -14.28
C GLU A 610 -2.98 4.05 -14.93
N LEU A 611 -2.90 4.05 -16.27
CA LEU A 611 -2.12 4.99 -17.08
C LEU A 611 -3.11 5.99 -17.64
N GLY A 612 -2.72 7.25 -17.61
CA GLY A 612 -3.49 8.34 -18.15
C GLY A 612 -2.65 9.25 -19.02
N GLU A 613 -3.33 10.00 -19.86
CA GLU A 613 -2.78 11.13 -20.59
C GLU A 613 -3.26 12.41 -19.92
N LEU A 614 -2.33 13.31 -19.55
CA LEU A 614 -2.67 14.60 -19.00
C LEU A 614 -3.16 15.52 -20.13
N ILE A 615 -4.46 15.79 -20.20
CA ILE A 615 -5.05 16.58 -21.29
C ILE A 615 -5.35 18.03 -20.91
N GLY A 616 -5.35 18.35 -19.62
CA GLY A 616 -5.63 19.69 -19.13
C GLY A 616 -4.87 20.03 -17.86
N VAL A 617 -4.40 21.26 -17.77
CA VAL A 617 -3.69 21.79 -16.59
C VAL A 617 -4.27 23.16 -16.26
N SER A 618 -4.64 23.37 -15.00
CA SER A 618 -5.08 24.67 -14.49
C SER A 618 -4.37 24.99 -13.16
N ARG A 619 -4.59 26.20 -12.64
CA ARG A 619 -4.05 26.59 -11.32
C ARG A 619 -4.68 25.87 -10.12
N ARG A 620 -5.75 25.10 -10.33
CA ARG A 620 -6.52 24.44 -9.25
C ARG A 620 -6.62 22.93 -9.40
N GLU A 621 -6.50 22.42 -10.61
CA GLU A 621 -6.69 21.01 -10.91
C GLU A 621 -5.98 20.59 -12.21
N LEU A 622 -5.71 19.28 -12.31
CA LEU A 622 -5.31 18.60 -13.54
C LEU A 622 -6.49 17.84 -14.13
N THR A 623 -6.50 17.63 -15.45
CA THR A 623 -7.49 16.80 -16.13
C THR A 623 -6.78 15.67 -16.86
N ILE A 624 -7.07 14.43 -16.47
CA ILE A 624 -6.40 13.23 -16.95
C ILE A 624 -7.40 12.34 -17.65
N LEU A 625 -7.03 11.84 -18.82
CA LEU A 625 -7.78 10.86 -19.59
C LEU A 625 -7.20 9.47 -19.35
N PHE A 626 -7.86 8.67 -18.52
CA PHE A 626 -7.47 7.28 -18.25
C PHE A 626 -8.02 6.35 -19.31
N ASP A 627 -7.17 5.43 -19.77
CA ASP A 627 -7.48 4.44 -20.79
C ASP A 627 -8.14 4.96 -22.08
N GLY A 628 -7.98 6.24 -22.39
CA GLY A 628 -8.52 6.87 -23.60
C GLY A 628 -9.97 7.36 -23.53
N THR A 629 -10.77 6.95 -22.54
CA THR A 629 -12.19 7.39 -22.43
C THR A 629 -12.57 7.98 -21.08
N ARG A 630 -11.88 7.65 -19.98
CA ARG A 630 -12.31 8.08 -18.64
C ARG A 630 -11.67 9.41 -18.25
N LEU A 631 -12.45 10.49 -18.33
CA LEU A 631 -12.00 11.83 -17.98
C LEU A 631 -12.11 12.07 -16.47
N CYS A 632 -10.98 12.28 -15.80
CA CYS A 632 -10.92 12.49 -14.35
C CYS A 632 -10.28 13.84 -14.01
N ARG A 633 -10.86 14.56 -13.03
CA ARG A 633 -10.32 15.83 -12.53
C ARG A 633 -9.60 15.63 -11.20
N TYR A 634 -8.34 16.07 -11.14
CA TYR A 634 -7.46 15.89 -9.99
C TYR A 634 -7.22 17.21 -9.27
N PRO A 635 -7.69 17.36 -8.03
CA PRO A 635 -7.35 18.52 -7.21
C PRO A 635 -5.88 18.45 -6.75
N LEU A 636 -5.30 19.60 -6.40
CA LEU A 636 -3.86 19.73 -6.11
C LEU A 636 -3.37 18.88 -4.93
N ASP A 637 -4.22 18.64 -3.94
CA ASP A 637 -3.92 17.84 -2.74
C ASP A 637 -3.80 16.34 -3.05
N LYS A 638 -4.30 15.89 -4.20
CA LYS A 638 -4.23 14.49 -4.66
C LYS A 638 -3.10 14.23 -5.65
N LEU A 639 -2.29 15.23 -6.01
CA LEU A 639 -1.19 15.07 -6.97
C LEU A 639 -0.08 14.13 -6.49
N MET A 640 0.05 13.94 -5.18
CA MET A 640 0.97 12.95 -4.60
C MET A 640 0.60 11.51 -4.98
N GLU A 641 -0.63 11.26 -5.44
CA GLU A 641 -1.11 9.96 -5.92
C GLU A 641 -0.80 9.71 -7.41
N LEU A 642 -0.18 10.66 -8.10
CA LEU A 642 0.20 10.55 -9.52
C LEU A 642 1.72 10.56 -9.69
N GLU A 643 2.21 9.78 -10.65
CA GLU A 643 3.60 9.83 -11.13
C GLU A 643 3.66 9.86 -12.66
N HIS A 644 4.72 10.44 -13.24
CA HIS A 644 5.04 10.23 -14.65
C HIS A 644 5.30 8.75 -14.93
N ALA A 645 4.95 8.31 -16.14
CA ALA A 645 4.93 6.91 -16.51
C ALA A 645 5.51 6.60 -17.90
N TYR A 646 6.33 7.50 -18.44
CA TYR A 646 7.19 7.21 -19.59
C TYR A 646 8.11 6.01 -19.30
N ALA A 647 8.65 5.97 -18.08
CA ALA A 647 9.34 4.82 -17.50
C ALA A 647 8.64 4.38 -16.21
N MET A 648 8.56 3.07 -15.98
CA MET A 648 8.04 2.50 -14.74
C MET A 648 8.91 1.34 -14.26
N THR A 649 8.76 0.97 -12.99
CA THR A 649 9.45 -0.19 -12.46
C THR A 649 8.82 -1.48 -13.00
N ILE A 650 9.58 -2.56 -13.11
CA ILE A 650 9.06 -3.87 -13.55
C ILE A 650 7.93 -4.37 -12.62
N HIS A 651 8.02 -4.11 -11.32
CA HIS A 651 6.93 -4.44 -10.38
C HIS A 651 5.63 -3.71 -10.72
N LYS A 652 5.71 -2.42 -11.09
CA LYS A 652 4.54 -1.61 -11.43
C LYS A 652 3.94 -1.96 -12.80
N SER A 653 4.65 -2.72 -13.64
CA SER A 653 4.14 -3.17 -14.94
C SER A 653 3.43 -4.53 -14.89
N GLN A 654 3.36 -5.20 -13.73
CA GLN A 654 2.57 -6.43 -13.57
C GLN A 654 1.11 -6.21 -13.99
N GLY A 655 0.50 -7.23 -14.61
CA GLY A 655 -0.83 -7.15 -15.22
C GLY A 655 -0.92 -6.29 -16.50
N SER A 656 0.09 -5.47 -16.81
CA SER A 656 0.15 -4.69 -18.06
C SER A 656 0.82 -5.49 -19.17
N GLU A 657 0.50 -5.16 -20.42
CA GLU A 657 1.27 -5.59 -21.60
C GLU A 657 1.31 -4.45 -22.60
N PHE A 658 2.45 -4.29 -23.26
CA PHE A 658 2.72 -3.18 -24.17
C PHE A 658 3.12 -3.71 -25.56
N PRO A 659 2.75 -3.03 -26.65
CA PRO A 659 3.24 -3.37 -27.99
C PRO A 659 4.76 -3.50 -28.04
N CYS A 660 5.50 -2.54 -27.47
CA CYS A 660 6.94 -2.57 -27.36
C CYS A 660 7.42 -2.29 -25.94
N VAL A 661 8.39 -3.07 -25.48
CA VAL A 661 9.04 -2.89 -24.18
C VAL A 661 10.53 -2.66 -24.36
N VAL A 662 11.04 -1.61 -23.74
CA VAL A 662 12.47 -1.34 -23.61
C VAL A 662 12.88 -1.54 -22.15
N LEU A 663 13.61 -2.61 -21.87
CA LEU A 663 14.10 -2.98 -20.54
C LEU A 663 15.51 -2.45 -20.33
N ILE A 664 15.66 -1.63 -19.29
CA ILE A 664 16.94 -1.06 -18.90
C ILE A 664 17.74 -2.09 -18.11
N MET A 665 18.87 -2.51 -18.69
CA MET A 665 19.81 -3.50 -18.14
C MET A 665 20.99 -2.82 -17.47
N GLY A 666 20.73 -2.17 -16.33
CA GLY A 666 21.78 -1.57 -15.49
C GLY A 666 21.78 -2.12 -14.07
N TRP A 667 22.88 -1.89 -13.35
CA TRP A 667 23.12 -2.49 -12.04
C TRP A 667 22.11 -2.01 -10.99
N ALA A 668 21.47 -2.95 -10.27
CA ALA A 668 20.48 -2.67 -9.24
C ALA A 668 20.84 -3.32 -7.89
N ALA A 669 20.02 -3.03 -6.87
CA ALA A 669 20.14 -3.68 -5.57
C ALA A 669 20.06 -5.21 -5.74
N PRO A 670 20.86 -6.02 -5.01
CA PRO A 670 20.93 -7.47 -5.20
C PRO A 670 19.58 -8.19 -5.22
N MET A 671 18.64 -7.77 -4.37
CA MET A 671 17.27 -8.32 -4.30
C MET A 671 16.48 -8.22 -5.63
N LEU A 672 16.82 -7.26 -6.49
CA LEU A 672 16.18 -7.03 -7.79
C LEU A 672 16.92 -7.73 -8.95
N MET A 673 18.09 -8.30 -8.69
CA MET A 673 18.99 -8.86 -9.70
C MET A 673 18.76 -10.37 -9.87
N ASN A 674 17.52 -10.75 -10.16
CA ASN A 674 17.09 -12.15 -10.30
C ASN A 674 16.33 -12.42 -11.60
N ARG A 675 16.11 -13.70 -11.90
CA ARG A 675 15.51 -14.14 -13.17
C ARG A 675 14.02 -13.81 -13.27
N ASN A 676 13.26 -13.84 -12.16
CA ASN A 676 11.83 -13.52 -12.14
C ASN A 676 11.57 -12.05 -12.50
N VAL A 677 12.42 -11.13 -12.03
CA VAL A 677 12.36 -9.70 -12.43
C VAL A 677 12.56 -9.59 -13.94
N LEU A 678 13.62 -10.19 -14.48
CA LEU A 678 13.90 -10.11 -15.92
C LEU A 678 12.80 -10.78 -16.75
N TYR A 679 12.38 -11.99 -16.37
CA TYR A 679 11.29 -12.72 -16.99
C TYR A 679 10.01 -11.89 -17.01
N THR A 680 9.59 -11.35 -15.86
CA THR A 680 8.40 -10.51 -15.75
C THR A 680 8.49 -9.32 -16.70
N GLY A 681 9.63 -8.62 -16.73
CA GLY A 681 9.87 -7.52 -17.66
C GLY A 681 9.75 -7.92 -19.12
N VAL A 682 10.39 -9.01 -19.53
CA VAL A 682 10.36 -9.54 -20.91
C VAL A 682 8.95 -9.93 -21.32
N THR A 683 8.19 -10.57 -20.45
CA THR A 683 6.81 -11.03 -20.74
C THR A 683 5.81 -9.89 -20.91
N ARG A 684 6.15 -8.64 -20.53
CA ARG A 684 5.28 -7.48 -20.77
C ARG A 684 5.23 -7.08 -22.25
N GLY A 685 6.18 -7.52 -23.07
CA GLY A 685 6.25 -7.14 -24.49
C GLY A 685 5.39 -8.04 -25.39
N LYS A 686 4.47 -7.42 -26.14
CA LYS A 686 3.66 -8.12 -27.13
C LYS A 686 4.40 -8.28 -28.46
N ARG A 687 4.80 -7.20 -29.12
CA ARG A 687 5.32 -7.24 -30.51
C ARG A 687 6.84 -7.11 -30.58
N LEU A 688 7.46 -6.47 -29.59
CA LEU A 688 8.90 -6.19 -29.61
C LEU A 688 9.44 -6.02 -28.18
N VAL A 689 10.58 -6.65 -27.87
CA VAL A 689 11.33 -6.48 -26.63
C VAL A 689 12.76 -6.10 -26.92
N ILE A 690 13.24 -5.07 -26.24
CA ILE A 690 14.62 -4.58 -26.36
C ILE A 690 15.23 -4.54 -24.96
N LEU A 691 16.29 -5.30 -24.76
CA LEU A 691 17.15 -5.19 -23.59
C LEU A 691 18.25 -4.16 -23.90
N LEU A 692 18.28 -3.04 -23.19
CA LEU A 692 19.22 -1.94 -23.40
C LEU A 692 20.14 -1.78 -22.18
N GLY A 693 21.44 -2.05 -22.35
CA GLY A 693 22.43 -1.82 -21.30
C GLY A 693 23.56 -2.85 -21.29
N GLU A 694 24.03 -3.23 -20.11
CA GLU A 694 25.26 -3.99 -19.96
C GLU A 694 25.04 -5.52 -20.00
N LYS A 695 25.81 -6.25 -20.82
CA LYS A 695 25.67 -7.72 -20.92
C LYS A 695 25.94 -8.44 -19.58
N ARG A 696 26.77 -7.86 -18.71
CA ARG A 696 27.03 -8.43 -17.36
C ARG A 696 25.78 -8.44 -16.48
N VAL A 697 24.93 -7.42 -16.58
CA VAL A 697 23.67 -7.34 -15.82
C VAL A 697 22.74 -8.46 -16.25
N LEU A 698 22.61 -8.70 -17.56
CA LEU A 698 21.85 -9.83 -18.10
C LEU A 698 22.32 -11.16 -17.50
N HIS A 699 23.62 -11.43 -17.50
CA HIS A 699 24.15 -12.68 -16.94
C HIS A 699 23.83 -12.81 -15.45
N VAL A 700 24.02 -11.74 -14.67
CA VAL A 700 23.74 -11.76 -13.24
C VAL A 700 22.26 -11.99 -12.97
N MET A 701 21.36 -11.31 -13.68
CA MET A 701 19.92 -11.53 -13.51
C MET A 701 19.49 -12.95 -13.91
N VAL A 702 20.00 -13.48 -15.03
CA VAL A 702 19.65 -14.83 -15.49
C VAL A 702 20.22 -15.91 -14.56
N LYS A 703 21.43 -15.71 -14.03
CA LYS A 703 22.06 -16.65 -13.09
C LYS A 703 21.57 -16.48 -11.66
N GLY A 704 21.02 -15.32 -11.31
CA GLY A 704 20.40 -15.07 -10.02
C GLY A 704 19.33 -16.12 -9.74
N GLU A 705 19.37 -16.68 -8.53
CA GLU A 705 18.36 -17.64 -8.06
C GLU A 705 16.99 -16.98 -7.99
N GLU A 706 15.94 -17.80 -8.00
CA GLU A 706 14.55 -17.36 -7.88
C GLU A 706 14.34 -16.50 -6.64
N SER A 707 13.37 -15.60 -6.70
CA SER A 707 13.04 -14.64 -5.63
C SER A 707 13.23 -15.21 -4.23
N SER A 708 13.95 -14.48 -3.38
CA SER A 708 14.23 -14.79 -1.97
C SER A 708 13.13 -15.65 -1.33
N LEU A 709 13.49 -16.85 -0.86
CA LEU A 709 12.61 -17.77 -0.11
C LEU A 709 11.66 -16.98 0.79
N ARG A 710 10.38 -16.95 0.43
CA ARG A 710 9.33 -16.37 1.27
C ARG A 710 8.90 -17.43 2.26
N PHE A 711 9.21 -17.20 3.52
CA PHE A 711 8.68 -17.98 4.63
C PHE A 711 7.15 -17.86 4.70
N SER A 712 6.47 -18.97 4.43
CA SER A 712 5.01 -19.13 4.44
C SER A 712 4.67 -20.49 5.03
N GLY A 713 3.62 -20.54 5.85
CA GLY A 713 3.07 -21.76 6.43
C GLY A 713 1.72 -22.17 5.81
N LEU A 714 1.31 -21.56 4.68
CA LEU A 714 0.02 -21.84 4.05
C LEU A 714 -0.09 -23.29 3.59
N GLN A 715 0.96 -23.83 2.94
CA GLN A 715 0.99 -25.22 2.48
C GLN A 715 0.82 -26.20 3.65
N GLU A 716 1.60 -26.00 4.72
CA GLU A 716 1.58 -26.83 5.92
C GLU A 716 0.22 -26.75 6.62
N ALA A 717 -0.32 -25.54 6.76
CA ALA A 717 -1.66 -25.32 7.32
C ALA A 717 -2.74 -26.04 6.50
N PHE A 718 -2.66 -26.00 5.17
CA PHE A 718 -3.57 -26.72 4.28
C PHE A 718 -3.49 -28.23 4.48
N MET A 719 -2.29 -28.81 4.43
CA MET A 719 -2.09 -30.25 4.60
C MET A 719 -2.61 -30.74 5.97
N LYS A 720 -2.35 -29.97 7.03
CA LYS A 720 -2.85 -30.26 8.38
C LYS A 720 -4.38 -30.27 8.45
N GLN A 721 -5.05 -29.32 7.79
CA GLN A 721 -6.51 -29.29 7.74
C GLN A 721 -7.07 -30.42 6.86
N TRP A 722 -6.41 -30.74 5.76
CA TRP A 722 -6.79 -31.83 4.88
C TRP A 722 -6.76 -33.19 5.60
N GLU A 723 -5.66 -33.50 6.30
CA GLU A 723 -5.53 -34.72 7.09
C GLU A 723 -6.56 -34.83 8.23
N ARG A 724 -6.92 -33.69 8.84
CA ARG A 724 -7.98 -33.64 9.86
C ARG A 724 -9.34 -33.96 9.24
N SER A 725 -9.62 -33.44 8.06
CA SER A 725 -10.84 -33.73 7.31
C SER A 725 -10.93 -35.21 6.94
N ASP A 726 -9.84 -35.82 6.44
CA ASP A 726 -9.79 -37.25 6.13
C ASP A 726 -10.13 -38.12 7.34
N LYS A 727 -9.59 -37.78 8.52
CA LYS A 727 -9.90 -38.51 9.76
C LYS A 727 -11.36 -38.36 10.20
N MET A 728 -12.00 -37.24 9.91
CA MET A 728 -13.41 -37.03 10.22
C MET A 728 -14.32 -37.83 9.27
N GLU A 729 -14.03 -37.85 7.97
CA GLU A 729 -14.77 -38.67 7.01
C GLU A 729 -14.67 -40.17 7.31
N GLN A 730 -13.47 -40.66 7.65
CA GLN A 730 -13.27 -42.06 8.03
C GLN A 730 -14.13 -42.44 9.25
N ARG A 731 -14.21 -41.56 10.25
CA ARG A 731 -15.08 -41.76 11.44
C ARG A 731 -16.57 -41.67 11.14
N HIS A 732 -16.96 -40.95 10.09
CA HIS A 732 -18.36 -40.90 9.64
C HIS A 732 -18.75 -42.10 8.78
N ALA A 733 -17.78 -42.77 8.15
CA ALA A 733 -17.97 -43.96 7.34
C ALA A 733 -17.96 -45.27 8.15
N GLU A 734 -17.26 -45.29 9.29
CA GLU A 734 -17.31 -46.34 10.33
C GLU A 734 -18.59 -46.25 11.18
#